data_AF-A0A7Y5BXG5-F1
#
_entry.id   AF-A0A7Y5BXG5-F1
#
_cell.length_a   1.000
_cell.length_b   1.000
_cell.length_c   1.000
_cell.angle_alpha   90.00
_cell.angle_beta   90.00
_cell.angle_gamma   90.00
#
_symmetry.space_group_name_H-M   'P 1'
#
loop_
_entity.id
_entity.type
_entity.pdbx_description
1 polymer ?
#
loop_
_entity_poly.entity_id
_entity_poly.type
_entity_poly.pdbx_seq_one_letter_code
_entity_poly.pdbx_strand_id
1 'polypeptide(L)'
;MNYRPAPFFRILPLLGALAFLAFAVLGFLVAVVEKDAFGWWFCGGALLPVGYFIFNAWQVAYTVTLHPEHLTVRRLGRETILPYTQITTATLRQNTLTLHASSLTSHVSRLTLYGDPPGLTALYAALRPRIPILQQAQQAARTRALPFVYRRNSTSETVSALAIMGLGVFMGFVPLMGWQTGSFENALDSWLMTLCLGGMGLLLLPLGFFMLGDVVRAITFDVDRITVQRLWRALTYSTLDLQTFDVQAETRRTRAGPRTFYTLHLKFDGTTLDIPPTFDDTFGTRQEQARLELEDLRATLLHNYPMVLIERPATTTYAPQNEWGRGWILRIFHIKPYHLTIQEEDYGEIHRSAASIHYVFSRPVVEGLTRLQTVDGALLYTPEGRYLIFHDMGQLIVFDLQEERAFHRETRDGYLRGVRLDGTTLHAQLLPLGKPASTFIDLPSIPLDHVADHLQPGTGIAPPTPRKAPPPPATPADRVNALLDHARSLGDRLPEEMETLRDTLGDLGPDAFPALHAAARLYSTARATQDHTLLELLVTVLVDSAYPPAFPDFVTWLDHPNDEIRYFCASALDQIADKRFGIDRMIDRGWVQHDQIRTTIPAIKDWWAKGGQHRVPTLATWHKHASAPPIPDLHKWFNFVELNPGWVKFGDGVVAQKERRFTLPRNQGTHIVGGQVWFADAGPVFAAFVMDSDLGWVREVYVKEEGKWEDVSARMARAEPNFRF
;
A
#
# COMPACT_ATOMS: atom_id res chain seq x y z
N MET A 1 17.37 -36.83 6.91
CA MET A 1 15.91 -37.03 7.13
C MET A 1 15.32 -37.60 5.85
N ASN A 2 14.59 -38.71 5.95
CA ASN A 2 13.88 -39.33 4.82
C ASN A 2 12.39 -39.05 4.98
N TYR A 3 11.81 -38.23 4.10
CA TYR A 3 10.37 -38.00 4.08
C TYR A 3 9.71 -38.91 3.04
N ARG A 4 8.73 -39.69 3.51
CA ARG A 4 7.87 -40.54 2.69
C ARG A 4 6.41 -40.22 3.05
N PRO A 5 5.56 -39.81 2.08
CA PRO A 5 4.12 -39.65 2.35
C PRO A 5 3.53 -41.00 2.81
N ALA A 6 2.56 -40.96 3.72
CA ALA A 6 2.01 -42.15 4.36
C ALA A 6 1.49 -43.18 3.34
N PRO A 7 1.66 -44.50 3.58
CA PRO A 7 1.33 -45.55 2.62
C PRO A 7 -0.14 -45.56 2.21
N PHE A 8 -1.03 -45.13 3.11
CA PHE A 8 -2.46 -45.04 2.87
C PHE A 8 -2.82 -44.08 1.72
N PHE A 9 -2.07 -42.98 1.56
CA PHE A 9 -2.25 -42.01 0.47
C PHE A 9 -1.76 -42.52 -0.90
N ARG A 10 -0.99 -43.61 -0.94
CA ARG A 10 -0.44 -44.16 -2.20
C ARG A 10 -1.35 -45.20 -2.84
N ILE A 11 -1.98 -46.03 -2.03
CA ILE A 11 -2.63 -47.27 -2.51
C ILE A 11 -4.13 -47.07 -2.70
N LEU A 12 -4.82 -46.42 -1.77
CA LEU A 12 -6.28 -46.29 -1.82
C LEU A 12 -6.79 -45.46 -3.01
N PRO A 13 -6.22 -44.28 -3.33
CA PRO A 13 -6.65 -43.49 -4.48
C PRO A 13 -6.33 -44.18 -5.81
N LEU A 14 -5.21 -44.92 -5.86
CA LEU A 14 -4.81 -45.68 -7.04
C LEU A 14 -5.76 -46.86 -7.27
N LEU A 15 -6.09 -47.64 -6.22
CA LEU A 15 -7.07 -48.72 -6.30
C LEU A 15 -8.47 -48.18 -6.64
N GLY A 16 -8.86 -47.04 -6.05
CA GLY A 16 -10.12 -46.37 -6.37
C GLY A 16 -10.19 -45.90 -7.83
N ALA A 17 -9.10 -45.30 -8.35
CA ALA A 17 -9.00 -44.89 -9.74
C ALA A 17 -9.02 -46.08 -10.70
N LEU A 18 -8.34 -47.18 -10.37
CA LEU A 18 -8.36 -48.42 -11.16
C LEU A 18 -9.74 -49.08 -11.16
N ALA A 19 -10.42 -49.14 -10.02
CA ALA A 19 -11.78 -49.66 -9.93
C ALA A 19 -12.75 -48.79 -10.73
N PHE A 20 -12.67 -47.46 -10.61
CA PHE A 20 -13.52 -46.54 -11.36
C PHE A 20 -13.22 -46.59 -12.86
N LEU A 21 -11.96 -46.71 -13.27
CA LEU A 21 -11.59 -46.94 -14.66
C LEU A 21 -12.20 -48.24 -15.19
N ALA A 22 -12.17 -49.33 -14.41
CA ALA A 22 -12.79 -50.58 -14.78
C ALA A 22 -14.31 -50.45 -14.96
N PHE A 23 -15.00 -49.72 -14.06
CA PHE A 23 -16.43 -49.42 -14.21
C PHE A 23 -16.75 -48.51 -15.40
N ALA A 24 -15.91 -47.51 -15.68
CA ALA A 24 -16.06 -46.64 -16.84
C ALA A 24 -15.87 -47.40 -18.17
N VAL A 25 -14.87 -48.30 -18.22
CA VAL A 25 -14.66 -49.18 -19.38
C VAL A 25 -15.82 -50.17 -19.54
N LEU A 26 -16.34 -50.72 -18.44
CA LEU A 26 -17.51 -51.61 -18.49
C LEU A 26 -18.76 -50.88 -18.99
N GLY A 27 -19.03 -49.68 -18.48
CA GLY A 27 -20.13 -48.83 -18.94
C GLY A 27 -19.99 -48.43 -20.40
N PHE A 28 -18.75 -48.18 -20.85
CA PHE A 28 -18.46 -47.87 -22.26
C PHE A 28 -18.76 -49.08 -23.15
N LEU A 29 -18.34 -50.28 -22.75
CA LEU A 29 -18.62 -51.50 -23.49
C LEU A 29 -20.13 -51.78 -23.59
N VAL A 30 -20.89 -51.56 -22.51
CA VAL A 30 -22.36 -51.68 -22.52
C VAL A 30 -22.99 -50.65 -23.47
N ALA A 31 -22.57 -49.38 -23.40
CA ALA A 31 -23.06 -48.31 -24.28
C ALA A 31 -22.77 -48.56 -25.77
N VAL A 32 -21.61 -49.13 -26.08
CA VAL A 32 -21.24 -49.54 -27.45
C VAL A 32 -22.15 -50.66 -27.95
N VAL A 33 -22.47 -51.64 -27.10
CA VAL A 33 -23.35 -52.77 -27.44
C VAL A 33 -24.80 -52.30 -27.64
N GLU A 34 -25.28 -51.40 -26.79
CA GLU A 34 -26.67 -50.91 -26.84
C GLU A 34 -26.89 -49.74 -27.81
N LYS A 35 -25.82 -49.21 -28.41
CA LYS A 35 -25.84 -48.03 -29.30
C LYS A 35 -26.48 -46.79 -28.66
N ASP A 36 -26.37 -46.66 -27.34
CA ASP A 36 -26.95 -45.54 -26.60
C ASP A 36 -25.97 -44.36 -26.54
N ALA A 37 -26.34 -43.26 -27.20
CA ALA A 37 -25.56 -42.01 -27.19
C ALA A 37 -25.39 -41.42 -25.78
N PHE A 38 -26.30 -41.69 -24.85
CA PHE A 38 -26.20 -41.25 -23.46
C PHE A 38 -25.04 -41.95 -22.73
N GLY A 39 -24.83 -43.25 -22.98
CA GLY A 39 -23.72 -44.02 -22.43
C GLY A 39 -22.33 -43.52 -22.88
N TRP A 40 -22.21 -43.03 -24.12
CA TRP A 40 -20.95 -42.43 -24.61
C TRP A 40 -20.58 -41.15 -23.86
N TRP A 41 -21.56 -40.29 -23.58
CA TRP A 41 -21.35 -39.06 -22.81
C TRP A 41 -21.08 -39.33 -21.34
N PHE A 42 -21.77 -40.30 -20.74
CA PHE A 42 -21.51 -40.70 -19.36
C PHE A 42 -20.09 -41.24 -19.19
N CYS A 43 -19.59 -42.04 -20.14
CA CYS A 43 -18.23 -42.58 -20.12
C CYS A 43 -17.17 -41.49 -20.36
N GLY A 44 -17.41 -40.55 -21.28
CA GLY A 44 -16.54 -39.38 -21.48
C GLY A 44 -16.46 -38.48 -20.24
N GLY A 45 -17.60 -38.27 -19.57
CA GLY A 45 -17.68 -37.52 -18.31
C GLY A 45 -17.02 -38.25 -17.13
N ALA A 46 -17.03 -39.58 -17.12
CA ALA A 46 -16.42 -40.42 -16.08
C ALA A 46 -14.88 -40.54 -16.23
N LEU A 47 -14.34 -40.49 -17.45
CA LEU A 47 -12.89 -40.60 -17.69
C LEU A 47 -12.10 -39.36 -17.23
N LEU A 48 -12.72 -38.18 -17.22
CA LEU A 48 -12.11 -36.93 -16.72
C LEU A 48 -11.74 -37.00 -15.22
N PRO A 49 -12.65 -37.40 -14.31
CA PRO A 49 -12.33 -37.67 -12.91
C PRO A 49 -11.22 -38.70 -12.74
N VAL A 50 -11.22 -39.80 -13.51
CA VAL A 50 -10.19 -40.84 -13.42
C VAL A 50 -8.82 -40.32 -13.83
N GLY A 51 -8.73 -39.62 -14.97
CA GLY A 51 -7.51 -38.98 -15.42
C GLY A 51 -6.98 -38.00 -14.37
N TYR A 52 -7.88 -37.24 -13.74
CA TYR A 52 -7.55 -36.35 -12.63
C TYR A 52 -7.05 -37.11 -11.39
N PHE A 53 -7.67 -38.24 -11.01
CA PHE A 53 -7.24 -39.05 -9.88
C PHE A 53 -5.88 -39.71 -10.12
N ILE A 54 -5.65 -40.27 -11.32
CA ILE A 54 -4.36 -40.86 -11.70
C ILE A 54 -3.26 -39.79 -11.72
N PHE A 55 -3.55 -38.61 -12.27
CA PHE A 55 -2.63 -37.48 -12.26
C PHE A 55 -2.27 -37.06 -10.82
N ASN A 56 -3.25 -36.98 -9.92
CA ASN A 56 -3.00 -36.67 -8.51
C ASN A 56 -2.21 -37.77 -7.79
N ALA A 57 -2.53 -39.05 -8.03
CA ALA A 57 -1.77 -40.17 -7.45
C ALA A 57 -0.30 -40.14 -7.91
N TRP A 58 -0.05 -39.80 -9.18
CA TRP A 58 1.29 -39.64 -9.73
C TRP A 58 2.05 -38.47 -9.08
N GLN A 59 1.39 -37.35 -8.78
CA GLN A 59 2.01 -36.19 -8.10
C GLN A 59 2.43 -36.48 -6.65
N VAL A 60 1.83 -37.45 -5.97
CA VAL A 60 2.05 -37.78 -4.55
C VAL A 60 3.09 -38.91 -4.36
N ALA A 61 3.48 -39.61 -5.43
CA ALA A 61 4.41 -40.73 -5.39
C ALA A 61 5.89 -40.31 -5.46
N TYR A 62 6.42 -39.74 -4.38
CA TYR A 62 7.84 -39.38 -4.27
C TYR A 62 8.47 -39.73 -2.92
N THR A 63 9.81 -39.75 -2.88
CA THR A 63 10.60 -39.79 -1.64
C THR A 63 11.61 -38.65 -1.64
N VAL A 64 11.71 -37.96 -0.51
CA VAL A 64 12.63 -36.84 -0.33
C VAL A 64 13.72 -37.21 0.67
N THR A 65 14.97 -37.04 0.27
CA THR A 65 16.15 -37.27 1.12
C THR A 65 16.91 -35.96 1.27
N LEU A 66 17.09 -35.53 2.51
CA LEU A 66 17.88 -34.34 2.84
C LEU A 66 19.35 -34.70 3.11
N HIS A 67 20.26 -34.29 2.23
CA HIS A 67 21.71 -34.37 2.41
C HIS A 67 22.26 -33.06 3.03
N PRO A 68 23.53 -33.02 3.48
CA PRO A 68 24.13 -31.80 4.02
C PRO A 68 24.21 -30.64 3.02
N GLU A 69 24.41 -30.93 1.73
CA GLU A 69 24.66 -29.91 0.69
C GLU A 69 23.52 -29.77 -0.33
N HIS A 70 22.63 -30.76 -0.41
CA HIS A 70 21.58 -30.83 -1.42
C HIS A 70 20.34 -31.59 -0.94
N LEU A 71 19.26 -31.41 -1.69
CA LEU A 71 18.00 -32.12 -1.59
C LEU A 71 17.88 -33.13 -2.75
N THR A 72 17.57 -34.38 -2.44
CA THR A 72 17.30 -35.40 -3.47
C THR A 72 15.82 -35.76 -3.45
N VAL A 73 15.15 -35.64 -4.59
CA VAL A 73 13.75 -36.02 -4.78
C VAL A 73 13.66 -37.12 -5.82
N ARG A 74 13.18 -38.30 -5.40
CA ARG A 74 12.94 -39.44 -6.28
C ARG A 74 11.44 -39.58 -6.56
N ARG A 75 11.05 -39.51 -7.83
CA ARG A 75 9.68 -39.74 -8.35
C ARG A 75 9.74 -40.90 -9.32
N LEU A 76 9.07 -42.02 -9.05
CA LEU A 76 8.87 -43.18 -9.95
C LEU A 76 9.86 -43.25 -11.14
N GLY A 77 11.13 -43.61 -10.88
CA GLY A 77 12.17 -43.80 -11.91
C GLY A 77 13.00 -42.56 -12.29
N ARG A 78 12.69 -41.37 -11.78
CA ARG A 78 13.50 -40.15 -11.94
C ARG A 78 14.02 -39.65 -10.59
N GLU A 79 15.30 -39.33 -10.55
CA GLU A 79 15.98 -38.72 -9.40
C GLU A 79 16.37 -37.28 -9.75
N THR A 80 15.96 -36.32 -8.93
CA THR A 80 16.30 -34.90 -9.08
C THR A 80 17.12 -34.46 -7.87
N ILE A 81 18.34 -33.99 -8.12
CA ILE A 81 19.26 -33.48 -7.10
C ILE A 81 19.26 -31.96 -7.19
N LEU A 82 18.97 -31.28 -6.08
CA LEU A 82 18.86 -29.83 -5.97
C LEU A 82 19.82 -29.31 -4.89
N PRO A 83 20.97 -28.73 -5.26
CA PRO A 83 21.85 -28.03 -4.31
C PRO A 83 21.10 -26.91 -3.58
N TYR A 84 21.32 -26.75 -2.27
CA TYR A 84 20.61 -25.72 -1.50
C TYR A 84 20.92 -24.30 -1.99
N THR A 85 22.12 -24.08 -2.53
CA THR A 85 22.55 -22.81 -3.13
C THR A 85 21.77 -22.44 -4.39
N GLN A 86 21.13 -23.41 -5.06
CA GLN A 86 20.33 -23.16 -6.25
C GLN A 86 18.85 -22.88 -5.90
N ILE A 87 18.40 -23.17 -4.68
CA ILE A 87 17.01 -22.95 -4.27
C ILE A 87 16.83 -21.46 -3.95
N THR A 88 16.20 -20.74 -4.88
CA THR A 88 15.97 -19.29 -4.76
C THR A 88 14.77 -18.98 -3.88
N THR A 89 13.73 -19.81 -3.90
CA THR A 89 12.57 -19.66 -3.00
C THR A 89 11.98 -21.00 -2.60
N ALA A 90 11.45 -21.07 -1.38
CA ALA A 90 10.67 -22.21 -0.90
C ALA A 90 9.37 -21.70 -0.27
N THR A 91 8.24 -22.14 -0.80
CA THR A 91 6.91 -21.78 -0.30
C THR A 91 6.15 -23.03 0.14
N LEU A 92 5.82 -23.09 1.43
CA LEU A 92 4.93 -24.10 2.00
C LEU A 92 3.49 -23.57 1.98
N ARG A 93 2.57 -24.33 1.40
CA ARG A 93 1.12 -24.06 1.40
C ARG A 93 0.36 -25.35 1.69
N GLN A 94 -0.15 -25.51 2.91
CA GLN A 94 -0.86 -26.70 3.42
C GLN A 94 -0.29 -28.07 2.99
N ASN A 95 -0.71 -28.56 1.82
CA ASN A 95 -0.37 -29.88 1.30
C ASN A 95 0.70 -29.81 0.20
N THR A 96 1.33 -28.64 0.01
CA THR A 96 2.24 -28.39 -1.10
C THR A 96 3.47 -27.61 -0.64
N LEU A 97 4.65 -28.17 -0.86
CA LEU A 97 5.92 -27.48 -0.73
C LEU A 97 6.48 -27.20 -2.13
N THR A 98 6.51 -25.94 -2.55
CA THR A 98 7.07 -25.50 -3.83
C THR A 98 8.48 -24.97 -3.64
N LEU A 99 9.44 -25.54 -4.35
CA LEU A 99 10.84 -25.11 -4.39
C LEU A 99 11.12 -24.56 -5.79
N HIS A 100 11.56 -23.31 -5.86
CA HIS A 100 12.06 -22.71 -7.09
C HIS A 100 13.58 -22.78 -7.06
N ALA A 101 14.17 -23.36 -8.09
CA ALA A 101 15.61 -23.42 -8.24
C ALA A 101 16.07 -22.73 -9.53
N SER A 102 17.10 -21.90 -9.45
CA SER A 102 17.77 -21.37 -10.63
C SER A 102 18.73 -22.43 -11.16
N SER A 103 18.45 -23.03 -12.33
CA SER A 103 19.48 -23.79 -13.02
C SER A 103 20.49 -22.83 -13.64
N LEU A 104 21.74 -23.27 -13.83
CA LEU A 104 22.75 -22.59 -14.64
C LEU A 104 22.33 -22.42 -16.12
N THR A 105 21.27 -23.10 -16.53
CA THR A 105 20.71 -23.13 -17.89
C THR A 105 19.35 -22.43 -17.94
N SER A 106 19.30 -21.15 -17.55
CA SER A 106 18.21 -20.17 -17.82
C SER A 106 16.75 -20.56 -17.54
N HIS A 107 16.47 -21.72 -16.94
CA HIS A 107 15.12 -22.17 -16.62
C HIS A 107 14.99 -22.34 -15.12
N VAL A 108 14.14 -21.50 -14.52
CA VAL A 108 13.71 -21.66 -13.13
C VAL A 108 12.97 -22.99 -13.03
N SER A 109 13.62 -23.97 -12.43
CA SER A 109 13.07 -25.30 -12.22
C SER A 109 12.12 -25.22 -11.02
N ARG A 110 10.82 -25.39 -11.27
CA ARG A 110 9.80 -25.43 -10.21
C ARG A 110 9.54 -26.86 -9.79
N LEU A 111 9.90 -27.22 -8.56
CA LEU A 111 9.58 -28.51 -7.95
C LEU A 111 8.45 -28.36 -6.94
N THR A 112 7.33 -29.05 -7.17
CA THR A 112 6.14 -28.95 -6.31
C THR A 112 5.88 -30.30 -5.63
N LEU A 113 6.06 -30.39 -4.31
CA LEU A 113 5.92 -31.60 -3.50
C LEU A 113 4.55 -31.64 -2.82
N TYR A 114 3.77 -32.70 -3.05
CA TYR A 114 2.45 -32.91 -2.44
C TYR A 114 2.44 -33.97 -1.34
N GLY A 115 2.07 -33.60 -0.12
CA GLY A 115 2.18 -34.50 1.03
C GLY A 115 1.28 -34.12 2.18
N ASP A 116 1.33 -34.93 3.24
CA ASP A 116 0.64 -34.61 4.49
C ASP A 116 1.26 -33.35 5.13
N PRO A 117 0.44 -32.42 5.65
CA PRO A 117 0.95 -31.18 6.23
C PRO A 117 2.01 -31.36 7.32
N PRO A 118 1.89 -32.31 8.27
CA PRO A 118 2.93 -32.50 9.28
C PRO A 118 4.27 -32.89 8.65
N GLY A 119 4.24 -33.81 7.70
CA GLY A 119 5.40 -34.24 6.94
C GLY A 119 6.06 -33.14 6.13
N LEU A 120 5.27 -32.35 5.41
CA LEU A 120 5.77 -31.21 4.64
C LEU A 120 6.25 -30.06 5.52
N THR A 121 5.60 -29.83 6.66
CA THR A 121 6.02 -28.82 7.65
C THR A 121 7.34 -29.22 8.28
N ALA A 122 7.49 -30.49 8.67
CA ALA A 122 8.75 -31.01 9.20
C ALA A 122 9.87 -30.94 8.14
N LEU A 123 9.56 -31.26 6.88
CA LEU A 123 10.49 -31.12 5.76
C LEU A 123 10.89 -29.66 5.52
N TYR A 124 9.93 -28.73 5.54
CA TYR A 124 10.19 -27.30 5.39
C TYR A 124 11.02 -26.74 6.55
N ALA A 125 10.70 -27.11 7.79
CA ALA A 125 11.47 -26.74 8.98
C ALA A 125 12.92 -27.25 8.91
N ALA A 126 13.13 -28.47 8.40
CA ALA A 126 14.47 -29.02 8.20
C ALA A 126 15.25 -28.38 7.04
N LEU A 127 14.54 -27.88 6.02
CA LEU A 127 15.12 -27.14 4.88
C LEU A 127 15.48 -25.70 5.23
N ARG A 128 14.66 -25.05 6.06
CA ARG A 128 14.77 -23.63 6.43
C ARG A 128 16.19 -23.21 6.87
N PRO A 129 16.89 -23.91 7.77
CA PRO A 129 18.25 -23.52 8.18
C PRO A 129 19.34 -23.88 7.15
N ARG A 130 19.01 -24.59 6.07
CA ARG A 130 19.98 -25.06 5.07
C ARG A 130 19.98 -24.21 3.80
N ILE A 131 18.97 -23.35 3.63
CA ILE A 131 18.79 -22.49 2.46
C ILE A 131 19.13 -21.06 2.87
N PRO A 132 20.28 -20.50 2.45
CA PRO A 132 20.77 -19.19 2.90
C PRO A 132 19.78 -18.05 2.67
N ILE A 133 19.09 -18.05 1.54
CA ILE A 133 18.15 -16.98 1.18
C ILE A 133 16.89 -16.97 2.06
N LEU A 134 16.48 -18.13 2.59
CA LEU A 134 15.36 -18.20 3.53
C LEU A 134 15.75 -17.71 4.91
N GLN A 135 17.01 -17.90 5.31
CA GLN A 135 17.55 -17.34 6.55
C GLN A 135 17.59 -15.81 6.48
N GLN A 136 18.09 -15.27 5.36
CA GLN A 136 18.10 -13.82 5.10
C GLN A 136 16.68 -13.25 5.06
N ALA A 137 15.75 -13.88 4.34
CA ALA A 137 14.35 -13.43 4.27
C ALA A 137 13.65 -13.47 5.64
N GLN A 138 13.98 -14.44 6.50
CA GLN A 138 13.44 -14.50 7.86
C GLN A 138 14.04 -13.44 8.78
N GLN A 139 15.33 -13.14 8.63
CA GLN A 139 15.99 -12.08 9.38
C GLN A 139 15.45 -10.70 8.94
N ALA A 140 15.16 -10.52 7.66
CA ALA A 140 14.46 -9.36 7.12
C ALA A 140 12.98 -9.28 7.57
N ALA A 141 12.25 -10.40 7.60
CA ALA A 141 10.86 -10.42 8.06
C ALA A 141 10.73 -10.18 9.57
N ARG A 142 11.74 -10.55 10.38
CA ARG A 142 11.81 -10.24 11.81
C ARG A 142 12.16 -8.79 12.11
N THR A 143 12.72 -8.07 11.13
CA THR A 143 13.15 -6.68 11.29
C THR A 143 12.17 -5.68 10.65
N ARG A 144 11.16 -6.15 9.92
CA ARG A 144 10.16 -5.31 9.25
C ARG A 144 8.76 -5.56 9.81
N ALA A 145 7.99 -4.50 10.05
CA ALA A 145 6.54 -4.54 10.22
C ALA A 145 5.84 -4.73 8.85
N LEU A 146 6.18 -5.80 8.12
CA LEU A 146 5.55 -6.08 6.83
C LEU A 146 4.12 -6.60 7.01
N PRO A 147 3.23 -6.36 6.03
CA PRO A 147 1.89 -6.93 6.05
C PRO A 147 1.96 -8.46 6.07
N PHE A 148 1.44 -9.05 7.14
CA PHE A 148 1.41 -10.50 7.35
C PHE A 148 0.14 -11.10 6.75
N VAL A 149 0.25 -12.07 5.84
CA VAL A 149 -0.91 -12.70 5.20
C VAL A 149 -1.12 -14.11 5.75
N TYR A 150 -2.12 -14.28 6.59
CA TYR A 150 -2.62 -15.58 7.04
C TYR A 150 -3.58 -16.16 5.99
N ARG A 151 -3.17 -17.21 5.27
CA ARG A 151 -4.04 -17.85 4.26
C ARG A 151 -4.67 -19.11 4.83
N ARG A 152 -5.98 -19.06 5.09
CA ARG A 152 -6.78 -20.26 5.34
C ARG A 152 -6.89 -21.01 4.02
N ASN A 153 -6.33 -22.23 3.94
CA ASN A 153 -6.51 -23.03 2.74
C ASN A 153 -7.80 -23.85 2.85
N SER A 154 -8.86 -23.21 2.38
CA SER A 154 -10.20 -23.74 2.26
C SER A 154 -10.36 -24.67 1.06
N THR A 155 -9.30 -25.32 0.56
CA THR A 155 -9.41 -26.22 -0.61
C THR A 155 -10.47 -27.31 -0.42
N SER A 156 -10.64 -27.87 0.78
CA SER A 156 -11.70 -28.84 1.05
C SER A 156 -13.09 -28.19 0.96
N GLU A 157 -13.32 -27.07 1.63
CA GLU A 157 -14.61 -26.33 1.60
C GLU A 157 -14.94 -25.84 0.18
N THR A 158 -13.95 -25.34 -0.55
CA THR A 158 -14.08 -24.85 -1.93
C THR A 158 -14.35 -26.02 -2.89
N VAL A 159 -13.65 -27.14 -2.75
CA VAL A 159 -13.89 -28.35 -3.57
C VAL A 159 -15.24 -28.96 -3.24
N SER A 160 -15.65 -29.04 -1.96
CA SER A 160 -16.96 -29.51 -1.55
C SER A 160 -18.07 -28.60 -2.09
N ALA A 161 -17.92 -27.27 -2.01
CA ALA A 161 -18.90 -26.34 -2.55
C ALA A 161 -18.96 -26.39 -4.09
N LEU A 162 -17.82 -26.48 -4.78
CA LEU A 162 -17.78 -26.70 -6.23
C LEU A 162 -18.39 -28.04 -6.64
N ALA A 163 -18.19 -29.10 -5.86
CA ALA A 163 -18.79 -30.41 -6.08
C ALA A 163 -20.32 -30.36 -5.86
N ILE A 164 -20.80 -29.65 -4.83
CA ILE A 164 -22.24 -29.44 -4.59
C ILE A 164 -22.86 -28.61 -5.72
N MET A 165 -22.20 -27.55 -6.17
CA MET A 165 -22.68 -26.76 -7.32
C MET A 165 -22.63 -27.57 -8.61
N GLY A 166 -21.56 -28.34 -8.86
CA GLY A 166 -21.45 -29.21 -10.02
C GLY A 166 -22.53 -30.30 -10.03
N LEU A 167 -22.84 -30.89 -8.88
CA LEU A 167 -23.96 -31.82 -8.70
C LEU A 167 -25.30 -31.12 -8.93
N GLY A 168 -25.47 -29.89 -8.44
CA GLY A 168 -26.67 -29.08 -8.64
C GLY A 168 -26.91 -28.74 -10.11
N VAL A 169 -25.86 -28.31 -10.84
CA VAL A 169 -25.90 -28.08 -12.29
C VAL A 169 -26.22 -29.38 -13.02
N PHE A 170 -25.55 -30.48 -12.68
CA PHE A 170 -25.78 -31.78 -13.31
C PHE A 170 -27.23 -32.26 -13.10
N MET A 171 -27.74 -32.20 -11.87
CA MET A 171 -29.12 -32.57 -11.54
C MET A 171 -30.16 -31.64 -12.17
N GLY A 172 -29.84 -30.36 -12.38
CA GLY A 172 -30.69 -29.43 -13.12
C GLY A 172 -30.69 -29.64 -14.63
N PHE A 173 -29.55 -30.06 -15.21
CA PHE A 173 -29.37 -30.14 -16.67
C PHE A 173 -29.80 -31.49 -17.26
N VAL A 174 -29.63 -32.59 -16.54
CA VAL A 174 -30.01 -33.95 -16.99
C VAL A 174 -31.51 -34.05 -17.36
N PRO A 175 -32.46 -33.53 -16.56
CA PRO A 175 -33.88 -33.55 -16.91
C PRO A 175 -34.22 -32.68 -18.13
N LEU A 176 -33.56 -31.53 -18.28
CA LEU A 176 -33.74 -30.60 -19.40
C LEU A 176 -33.33 -31.24 -20.74
N MET A 177 -32.29 -32.08 -20.73
CA MET A 177 -31.83 -32.82 -21.91
C MET A 177 -32.71 -34.05 -22.20
N GLY A 178 -33.22 -34.74 -21.17
CA GLY A 178 -34.16 -35.85 -21.33
C GLY A 178 -35.50 -35.44 -21.94
N TRP A 179 -35.88 -34.16 -21.80
CA TRP A 179 -37.07 -33.61 -22.45
C TRP A 179 -36.91 -33.52 -23.98
N GLN A 180 -35.69 -33.39 -24.51
CA GLN A 180 -35.45 -33.25 -25.95
C GLN A 180 -35.41 -34.57 -26.73
N THR A 181 -35.15 -35.71 -26.08
CA THR A 181 -34.94 -37.00 -26.78
C THR A 181 -36.24 -37.77 -27.07
N GLY A 182 -37.41 -37.25 -26.67
CA GLY A 182 -38.71 -37.65 -27.22
C GLY A 182 -39.20 -39.08 -26.92
N SER A 183 -38.46 -39.90 -26.19
CA SER A 183 -38.85 -41.29 -25.87
C SER A 183 -39.34 -41.42 -24.42
N PHE A 184 -40.58 -41.05 -24.12
CA PHE A 184 -41.17 -41.35 -22.81
C PHE A 184 -42.67 -41.60 -22.92
N GLU A 185 -43.06 -42.88 -22.97
CA GLU A 185 -44.46 -43.32 -22.83
C GLU A 185 -45.02 -43.13 -21.40
N ASN A 186 -44.20 -42.75 -20.42
CA ASN A 186 -44.63 -42.38 -19.06
C ASN A 186 -44.30 -40.91 -18.77
N ALA A 187 -45.07 -39.99 -19.37
CA ALA A 187 -44.89 -38.55 -19.18
C ALA A 187 -45.00 -38.14 -17.69
N LEU A 188 -45.93 -38.74 -16.94
CA LEU A 188 -46.24 -38.30 -15.57
C LEU A 188 -45.08 -38.58 -14.59
N ASP A 189 -44.41 -39.73 -14.72
CA ASP A 189 -43.24 -40.08 -13.89
C ASP A 189 -42.00 -39.23 -14.25
N SER A 190 -41.85 -38.89 -15.54
CA SER A 190 -40.75 -38.06 -16.04
C SER A 190 -40.88 -36.59 -15.59
N TRP A 191 -42.11 -36.04 -15.56
CA TRP A 191 -42.36 -34.71 -15.02
C TRP A 191 -42.09 -34.63 -13.51
N LEU A 192 -42.47 -35.66 -12.74
CA LEU A 192 -42.22 -35.70 -11.31
C LEU A 192 -40.72 -35.80 -11.00
N MET A 193 -39.99 -36.65 -11.73
CA MET A 193 -38.53 -36.73 -11.64
C MET A 193 -37.84 -35.43 -12.05
N THR A 194 -38.33 -34.75 -13.09
CA THR A 194 -37.80 -33.45 -13.55
C THR A 194 -38.01 -32.36 -12.51
N LEU A 195 -39.20 -32.30 -11.89
CA LEU A 195 -39.49 -31.36 -10.80
C LEU A 195 -38.67 -31.66 -9.55
N CYS A 196 -38.52 -32.94 -9.18
CA CYS A 196 -37.72 -33.35 -8.02
C CYS A 196 -36.23 -33.07 -8.21
N LEU A 197 -35.63 -33.49 -9.33
CA LEU A 197 -34.19 -33.29 -9.60
C LEU A 197 -33.87 -31.84 -9.93
N GLY A 198 -34.71 -31.17 -10.73
CA GLY A 198 -34.59 -29.74 -11.02
C GLY A 198 -34.79 -28.89 -9.77
N GLY A 199 -35.75 -29.23 -8.91
CA GLY A 199 -35.97 -28.59 -7.61
C GLY A 199 -34.79 -28.79 -6.65
N MET A 200 -34.23 -30.00 -6.57
CA MET A 200 -33.01 -30.26 -5.79
C MET A 200 -31.81 -29.48 -6.35
N GLY A 201 -31.62 -29.41 -7.67
CA GLY A 201 -30.57 -28.61 -8.30
C GLY A 201 -30.69 -27.12 -7.97
N LEU A 202 -31.91 -26.58 -8.04
CA LEU A 202 -32.23 -25.19 -7.68
C LEU A 202 -32.03 -24.90 -6.19
N LEU A 203 -32.11 -25.88 -5.29
CA LEU A 203 -31.82 -25.72 -3.86
C LEU A 203 -30.33 -25.85 -3.54
N LEU A 204 -29.62 -26.74 -4.24
CA LEU A 204 -28.18 -26.99 -4.03
C LEU A 204 -27.32 -25.84 -4.54
N LEU A 205 -27.74 -25.11 -5.58
CA LEU A 205 -27.01 -23.97 -6.12
C LEU A 205 -26.90 -22.79 -5.14
N PRO A 206 -27.99 -22.26 -4.55
CA PRO A 206 -27.92 -21.26 -3.49
C PRO A 206 -27.14 -21.77 -2.28
N LEU A 207 -27.33 -23.04 -1.89
CA LEU A 207 -26.61 -23.62 -0.75
C LEU A 207 -25.09 -23.62 -0.97
N GLY A 208 -24.63 -24.07 -2.15
CA GLY A 208 -23.22 -24.01 -2.53
C GLY A 208 -22.70 -22.57 -2.62
N PHE A 209 -23.53 -21.65 -3.11
CA PHE A 209 -23.20 -20.22 -3.18
C PHE A 209 -23.06 -19.57 -1.79
N PHE A 210 -23.98 -19.85 -0.87
CA PHE A 210 -23.92 -19.38 0.52
C PHE A 210 -22.71 -19.97 1.24
N MET A 211 -22.43 -21.27 1.07
CA MET A 211 -21.24 -21.89 1.63
C MET A 211 -19.96 -21.24 1.13
N LEU A 212 -19.88 -20.86 -0.15
CA LEU A 212 -18.73 -20.11 -0.70
C LEU A 212 -18.63 -18.67 -0.17
N GLY A 213 -19.74 -18.06 0.23
CA GLY A 213 -19.80 -16.71 0.79
C GLY A 213 -19.00 -16.53 2.08
N ASP A 214 -18.96 -17.57 2.90
CA ASP A 214 -18.31 -17.55 4.21
C ASP A 214 -16.88 -18.12 4.21
N VAL A 215 -16.43 -18.63 3.06
CA VAL A 215 -15.05 -19.11 2.92
C VAL A 215 -14.07 -17.94 2.98
N VAL A 216 -13.38 -17.82 4.12
CA VAL A 216 -12.22 -16.95 4.29
C VAL A 216 -11.05 -17.52 3.47
N ARG A 217 -10.57 -16.74 2.50
CA ARG A 217 -9.45 -17.08 1.61
C ARG A 217 -8.11 -16.61 2.18
N ALA A 218 -8.09 -15.41 2.74
CA ALA A 218 -6.90 -14.82 3.34
C ALA A 218 -7.31 -13.77 4.38
N ILE A 219 -6.47 -13.62 5.40
CA ILE A 219 -6.52 -12.53 6.37
C ILE A 219 -5.18 -11.81 6.24
N THR A 220 -5.21 -10.55 5.86
CA THR A 220 -4.02 -9.69 5.74
C THR A 220 -3.99 -8.75 6.91
N PHE A 221 -2.93 -8.81 7.70
CA PHE A 221 -2.65 -7.91 8.80
C PHE A 221 -1.67 -6.86 8.30
N ASP A 222 -2.15 -5.65 8.12
CA ASP A 222 -1.41 -4.45 7.75
C ASP A 222 -1.29 -3.55 8.99
N VAL A 223 -0.38 -2.57 8.96
CA VAL A 223 -0.12 -1.68 10.12
C VAL A 223 -1.41 -1.02 10.60
N ASP A 224 -2.25 -0.58 9.66
CA ASP A 224 -3.48 0.18 9.95
C ASP A 224 -4.76 -0.66 9.88
N ARG A 225 -4.70 -1.89 9.35
CA ARG A 225 -5.92 -2.66 9.04
C ARG A 225 -5.73 -4.17 8.99
N ILE A 226 -6.75 -4.89 9.43
CA ILE A 226 -6.91 -6.34 9.26
C ILE A 226 -7.96 -6.58 8.18
N THR A 227 -7.55 -7.07 7.01
CA THR A 227 -8.44 -7.37 5.89
C THR A 227 -8.71 -8.86 5.78
N VAL A 228 -9.96 -9.27 6.01
CA VAL A 228 -10.46 -10.62 5.81
C VAL A 228 -11.03 -10.73 4.39
N GLN A 229 -10.25 -11.29 3.47
CA GLN A 229 -10.70 -11.64 2.13
C GLN A 229 -11.54 -12.91 2.17
N ARG A 230 -12.85 -12.78 1.94
CA ARG A 230 -13.75 -13.89 1.60
C ARG A 230 -13.83 -14.04 0.08
N LEU A 231 -14.49 -15.08 -0.40
CA LEU A 231 -14.51 -15.37 -1.84
C LEU A 231 -15.12 -14.23 -2.70
N TRP A 232 -16.11 -13.51 -2.18
CA TRP A 232 -16.85 -12.46 -2.92
C TRP A 232 -16.86 -11.09 -2.23
N ARG A 233 -16.29 -10.96 -1.03
CA ARG A 233 -16.22 -9.71 -0.27
C ARG A 233 -14.94 -9.63 0.56
N ALA A 234 -14.42 -8.43 0.74
CA ALA A 234 -13.39 -8.15 1.73
C ALA A 234 -14.05 -7.43 2.92
N LEU A 235 -13.81 -7.91 4.13
CA LEU A 235 -14.14 -7.19 5.36
C LEU A 235 -12.84 -6.59 5.88
N THR A 236 -12.84 -5.30 6.16
CA THR A 236 -11.66 -4.58 6.67
C THR A 236 -11.98 -4.06 8.05
N TYR A 237 -11.12 -4.40 9.01
CA TYR A 237 -11.18 -3.94 10.40
C TYR A 237 -9.98 -3.04 10.65
N SER A 238 -10.13 -1.95 11.38
CA SER A 238 -8.99 -1.13 11.81
C SER A 238 -8.17 -1.90 12.85
N THR A 239 -6.84 -1.85 12.76
CA THR A 239 -5.99 -2.36 13.86
C THR A 239 -6.13 -1.53 15.13
N LEU A 240 -6.54 -0.26 15.02
CA LEU A 240 -6.81 0.61 16.17
C LEU A 240 -8.05 0.18 16.96
N ASP A 241 -9.02 -0.46 16.30
CA ASP A 241 -10.25 -0.94 16.96
C ASP A 241 -10.02 -2.28 17.67
N LEU A 242 -8.85 -2.91 17.49
CA LEU A 242 -8.55 -4.22 18.04
C LEU A 242 -8.32 -4.12 19.57
N GLN A 243 -9.32 -4.55 20.34
CA GLN A 243 -9.32 -4.49 21.81
C GLN A 243 -8.51 -5.63 22.43
N THR A 244 -8.75 -6.84 21.94
CA THR A 244 -8.14 -8.05 22.49
C THR A 244 -7.95 -9.08 21.41
N PHE A 245 -6.92 -9.90 21.54
CA PHE A 245 -6.84 -11.12 20.77
C PHE A 245 -6.30 -12.29 21.58
N ASP A 246 -7.14 -13.31 21.72
CA ASP A 246 -6.88 -14.43 22.62
C ASP A 246 -7.27 -15.76 21.96
N VAL A 247 -6.54 -16.81 22.32
CA VAL A 247 -6.82 -18.15 21.84
C VAL A 247 -7.81 -18.79 22.81
N GLN A 248 -9.07 -18.89 22.41
CA GLN A 248 -10.09 -19.54 23.22
C GLN A 248 -10.21 -21.01 22.86
N ALA A 249 -10.47 -21.81 23.89
CA ALA A 249 -10.71 -23.23 23.79
C ALA A 249 -12.20 -23.51 24.05
N GLU A 250 -12.92 -24.03 23.06
CA GLU A 250 -14.31 -24.41 23.18
C GLU A 250 -14.47 -25.93 23.13
N THR A 251 -14.94 -26.54 24.21
CA THR A 251 -15.22 -27.98 24.24
C THR A 251 -16.61 -28.27 23.67
N ARG A 252 -16.67 -28.81 22.45
CA ARG A 252 -17.93 -29.21 21.80
C ARG A 252 -18.12 -30.73 21.87
N ARG A 253 -19.36 -31.17 22.09
CA ARG A 253 -19.71 -32.59 22.08
C ARG A 253 -19.97 -33.03 20.63
N THR A 254 -19.05 -33.81 20.07
CA THR A 254 -19.17 -34.39 18.73
C THR A 254 -19.69 -35.83 18.80
N ARG A 255 -20.02 -36.44 17.65
CA ARG A 255 -20.35 -37.88 17.58
C ARG A 255 -19.23 -38.79 18.11
N ALA A 256 -17.99 -38.31 18.10
CA ALA A 256 -16.82 -39.03 18.60
C ALA A 256 -16.47 -38.69 20.07
N GLY A 257 -17.34 -37.99 20.79
CA GLY A 257 -17.11 -37.54 22.17
C GLY A 257 -16.82 -36.02 22.29
N PRO A 258 -16.58 -35.52 23.52
CA PRO A 258 -16.19 -34.14 23.76
C PRO A 258 -14.82 -33.85 23.11
N ARG A 259 -14.72 -32.73 22.39
CA ARG A 259 -13.51 -32.28 21.72
C ARG A 259 -13.31 -30.79 21.92
N THR A 260 -12.07 -30.39 22.20
CA THR A 260 -11.68 -28.99 22.33
C THR A 260 -11.30 -28.42 20.96
N PHE A 261 -11.92 -27.32 20.59
CA PHE A 261 -11.63 -26.55 19.40
C PHE A 261 -10.96 -25.24 19.83
N TYR A 262 -9.85 -24.90 19.19
CA TYR A 262 -9.15 -23.64 19.46
C TYR A 262 -9.50 -22.63 18.37
N THR A 263 -9.75 -21.39 18.78
CA THR A 263 -10.07 -20.27 17.89
C THR A 263 -9.31 -19.04 18.37
N LEU A 264 -8.66 -18.31 17.48
CA LEU A 264 -8.12 -16.99 17.81
C LEU A 264 -9.23 -15.96 17.65
N HIS A 265 -9.72 -15.43 18.76
CA HIS A 265 -10.73 -14.38 18.78
C HIS A 265 -10.04 -13.03 18.67
N LEU A 266 -10.29 -12.28 17.62
CA LEU A 266 -9.93 -10.87 17.49
C LEU A 266 -11.18 -10.04 17.84
N LYS A 267 -11.17 -9.37 18.99
CA LYS A 267 -12.30 -8.53 19.41
C LYS A 267 -12.04 -7.10 18.96
N PHE A 268 -12.96 -6.55 18.19
CA PHE A 268 -13.03 -5.15 17.79
C PHE A 268 -14.19 -4.47 18.50
N ASP A 269 -14.25 -3.14 18.46
CA ASP A 269 -15.42 -2.44 18.98
C ASP A 269 -16.70 -2.90 18.25
N GLY A 270 -17.67 -3.40 19.01
CA GLY A 270 -18.94 -3.96 18.52
C GLY A 270 -18.88 -5.26 17.71
N THR A 271 -17.71 -5.82 17.36
CA THR A 271 -17.63 -7.04 16.53
C THR A 271 -16.50 -7.99 16.95
N THR A 272 -16.71 -9.29 16.79
CA THR A 272 -15.67 -10.32 17.02
C THR A 272 -15.38 -11.04 15.72
N LEU A 273 -14.10 -11.17 15.39
CA LEU A 273 -13.62 -11.98 14.28
C LEU A 273 -12.95 -13.24 14.83
N ASP A 274 -13.56 -14.37 14.52
CA ASP A 274 -13.08 -15.68 14.95
C ASP A 274 -12.22 -16.29 13.85
N ILE A 275 -10.93 -16.52 14.16
CA ILE A 275 -9.99 -17.16 13.25
C ILE A 275 -9.77 -18.62 13.70
N PRO A 276 -10.34 -19.61 12.99
CA PRO A 276 -10.03 -21.01 13.23
C PRO A 276 -8.61 -21.35 12.71
N PRO A 277 -8.01 -22.46 13.17
CA PRO A 277 -6.68 -22.88 12.73
C PRO A 277 -6.63 -23.23 11.23
N THR A 278 -5.40 -23.20 10.68
CA THR A 278 -4.87 -23.93 9.52
C THR A 278 -5.71 -25.04 8.91
N PHE A 279 -5.96 -26.00 9.80
CA PHE A 279 -6.28 -27.36 9.47
C PHE A 279 -7.51 -27.76 10.27
N ASP A 280 -8.46 -28.35 9.57
CA ASP A 280 -9.68 -28.85 10.18
C ASP A 280 -9.37 -30.16 10.91
N ASP A 281 -9.32 -30.13 12.25
CA ASP A 281 -9.10 -31.33 13.08
C ASP A 281 -10.40 -32.13 13.25
N THR A 282 -11.05 -32.44 12.14
CA THR A 282 -12.29 -33.25 12.09
C THR A 282 -12.11 -34.64 12.72
N PHE A 283 -10.87 -35.10 12.95
CA PHE A 283 -10.56 -36.39 13.57
C PHE A 283 -9.95 -36.33 14.97
N GLY A 284 -9.69 -35.14 15.53
CA GLY A 284 -9.24 -34.96 16.92
C GLY A 284 -7.80 -35.41 17.20
N THR A 285 -6.96 -35.50 16.17
CA THR A 285 -5.58 -36.00 16.30
C THR A 285 -4.54 -34.87 16.38
N ARG A 286 -4.97 -33.61 16.25
CA ARG A 286 -4.07 -32.45 16.09
C ARG A 286 -4.44 -31.24 16.94
N GLN A 287 -5.23 -31.43 18.00
CA GLN A 287 -5.67 -30.35 18.90
C GLN A 287 -4.52 -29.49 19.43
N GLU A 288 -3.42 -30.13 19.85
CA GLU A 288 -2.25 -29.41 20.36
C GLU A 288 -1.52 -28.62 19.27
N GLN A 289 -1.49 -29.13 18.04
CA GLN A 289 -0.89 -28.43 16.91
C GLN A 289 -1.73 -27.22 16.49
N ALA A 290 -3.06 -27.33 16.56
CA ALA A 290 -3.97 -26.21 16.34
C ALA A 290 -3.79 -25.10 17.40
N ARG A 291 -3.63 -25.49 18.67
CA ARG A 291 -3.31 -24.55 19.76
C ARG A 291 -2.00 -23.81 19.49
N LEU A 292 -0.92 -24.55 19.23
CA LEU A 292 0.40 -23.99 18.98
C LEU A 292 0.45 -23.08 17.75
N GLU A 293 -0.27 -23.41 16.67
CA GLU A 293 -0.38 -22.55 15.49
C GLU A 293 -1.03 -21.21 15.82
N LEU A 294 -2.15 -21.23 16.55
CA LEU A 294 -2.87 -20.00 16.93
C LEU A 294 -2.09 -19.19 17.97
N GLU A 295 -1.35 -19.84 18.86
CA GLU A 295 -0.45 -19.17 19.81
C GLU A 295 0.75 -18.51 19.12
N ASP A 296 1.34 -19.14 18.09
CA ASP A 296 2.42 -18.54 17.28
C ASP A 296 1.90 -17.34 16.48
N LEU A 297 0.69 -17.45 15.92
CA LEU A 297 -0.01 -16.34 15.28
C LEU A 297 -0.25 -15.21 16.28
N ARG A 298 -0.78 -15.50 17.46
CA ARG A 298 -0.98 -14.52 18.54
C ARG A 298 0.33 -13.85 18.95
N ALA A 299 1.41 -14.60 19.14
CA ALA A 299 2.71 -14.04 19.51
C ALA A 299 3.26 -13.11 18.42
N THR A 300 3.09 -13.50 17.15
CA THR A 300 3.46 -12.67 15.99
C THR A 300 2.66 -11.36 15.97
N LEU A 301 1.35 -11.43 16.25
CA LEU A 301 0.49 -10.25 16.34
C LEU A 301 0.88 -9.35 17.53
N LEU A 302 1.14 -9.90 18.72
CA LEU A 302 1.60 -9.13 19.88
C LEU A 302 2.93 -8.41 19.62
N HIS A 303 3.83 -9.05 18.87
CA HIS A 303 5.12 -8.47 18.54
C HIS A 303 5.00 -7.30 17.56
N ASN A 304 4.18 -7.45 16.51
CA ASN A 304 4.04 -6.46 15.45
C ASN A 304 3.05 -5.34 15.80
N TYR A 305 2.09 -5.63 16.69
CA TYR A 305 1.06 -4.71 17.16
C TYR A 305 1.12 -4.67 18.69
N PRO A 306 2.13 -4.02 19.28
CA PRO A 306 2.24 -3.89 20.72
C PRO A 306 1.06 -3.08 21.23
N MET A 307 -0.02 -3.76 21.62
CA MET A 307 -1.10 -3.11 22.35
C MET A 307 -0.49 -2.57 23.63
N VAL A 308 -0.58 -1.26 23.83
CA VAL A 308 -0.31 -0.67 25.13
C VAL A 308 -1.41 -1.19 26.04
N LEU A 309 -1.15 -2.31 26.70
CA LEU A 309 -1.96 -2.83 27.77
C LEU A 309 -1.90 -1.78 28.88
N ILE A 310 -2.86 -0.86 28.89
CA ILE A 310 -3.12 -0.05 30.07
C ILE A 310 -3.74 -1.01 31.07
N GLU A 311 -2.89 -1.72 31.82
CA GLU A 311 -3.29 -2.47 32.99
C GLU A 311 -3.91 -1.47 33.97
N ARG A 312 -5.25 -1.36 33.96
CA ARG A 312 -5.96 -0.66 35.03
C ARG A 312 -5.84 -1.54 36.28
N PRO A 313 -5.21 -1.06 37.38
CA PRO A 313 -5.18 -1.82 38.62
C PRO A 313 -6.60 -1.97 39.16
N ALA A 314 -6.93 -3.19 39.59
CA ALA A 314 -8.22 -3.52 40.18
C ALA A 314 -8.53 -2.62 41.38
N THR A 315 -9.57 -1.77 41.28
CA THR A 315 -10.27 -1.21 42.44
C THR A 315 -11.76 -1.04 42.14
N THR A 316 -12.53 -1.82 42.89
CA THR A 316 -13.86 -1.60 43.46
C THR A 316 -14.84 -0.65 42.76
N THR A 317 -15.95 -1.24 42.33
CA THR A 317 -17.18 -0.62 41.85
C THR A 317 -17.66 0.52 42.74
N TYR A 318 -17.75 1.73 42.17
CA TYR A 318 -18.85 2.66 42.41
C TYR A 318 -19.18 3.32 41.07
N ALA A 319 -20.35 2.97 40.51
CA ALA A 319 -20.98 3.77 39.48
C ALA A 319 -21.50 5.06 40.13
N PRO A 320 -21.19 6.22 39.52
CA PRO A 320 -22.22 6.85 38.70
C PRO A 320 -21.71 7.14 37.28
N GLN A 321 -22.58 6.87 36.32
CA GLN A 321 -22.47 7.28 34.93
C GLN A 321 -22.25 8.80 34.84
N ASN A 322 -21.12 9.21 34.26
CA ASN A 322 -21.13 9.91 32.97
C ASN A 322 -19.73 9.85 32.35
N GLU A 323 -19.76 9.52 31.06
CA GLU A 323 -18.66 9.28 30.12
C GLU A 323 -17.92 10.60 29.80
N TRP A 324 -17.08 10.61 28.76
CA TRP A 324 -16.44 11.81 28.19
C TRP A 324 -15.13 12.25 28.87
N GLY A 325 -14.20 11.31 29.01
CA GLY A 325 -12.79 11.64 28.97
C GLY A 325 -12.35 11.88 27.52
N ARG A 326 -12.54 13.11 27.01
CA ARG A 326 -12.04 13.54 25.70
C ARG A 326 -10.79 14.39 25.87
N GLY A 327 -9.73 14.05 25.12
CA GLY A 327 -8.59 14.93 24.89
C GLY A 327 -8.71 15.51 23.49
N TRP A 328 -8.46 16.81 23.33
CA TRP A 328 -8.52 17.50 22.04
C TRP A 328 -7.13 17.96 21.62
N ILE A 329 -6.80 17.80 20.34
CA ILE A 329 -5.66 18.49 19.71
C ILE A 329 -6.22 19.41 18.64
N LEU A 330 -6.02 20.72 18.84
CA LEU A 330 -6.31 21.72 17.81
C LEU A 330 -5.05 21.94 16.98
N ARG A 331 -5.09 21.60 15.69
CA ARG A 331 -4.01 21.94 14.75
C ARG A 331 -4.43 23.12 13.89
N ILE A 332 -3.67 24.21 14.01
CA ILE A 332 -3.87 25.43 13.24
C ILE A 332 -2.83 25.47 12.13
N PHE A 333 -3.26 25.47 10.87
CA PHE A 333 -2.39 25.65 9.72
C PHE A 333 -2.57 27.06 9.16
N HIS A 334 -1.49 27.86 9.20
CA HIS A 334 -1.47 29.19 8.58
C HIS A 334 -1.00 29.07 7.12
N ILE A 335 -1.94 29.13 6.17
CA ILE A 335 -1.63 29.01 4.74
C ILE A 335 -1.94 30.34 4.07
N LYS A 336 -1.05 31.33 4.24
CA LYS A 336 -1.08 32.65 3.57
C LYS A 336 -2.36 33.48 3.90
N PRO A 337 -2.41 34.80 3.61
CA PRO A 337 -2.85 35.79 4.59
C PRO A 337 -4.34 35.81 4.97
N TYR A 338 -5.19 34.93 4.42
CA TYR A 338 -6.64 34.93 4.67
C TYR A 338 -7.28 33.54 4.77
N HIS A 339 -6.47 32.47 4.90
CA HIS A 339 -6.98 31.10 5.07
C HIS A 339 -6.52 30.52 6.42
N LEU A 340 -7.47 30.37 7.35
CA LEU A 340 -7.28 29.68 8.61
C LEU A 340 -7.97 28.33 8.52
N THR A 341 -7.19 27.25 8.51
CA THR A 341 -7.73 25.90 8.62
C THR A 341 -7.61 25.46 10.06
N ILE A 342 -8.75 25.20 10.70
CA ILE A 342 -8.83 24.67 12.05
C ILE A 342 -9.22 23.21 11.93
N GLN A 343 -8.31 22.34 12.32
CA GLN A 343 -8.57 20.91 12.33
C GLN A 343 -8.85 20.48 13.77
N GLU A 344 -10.07 20.01 13.98
CA GLU A 344 -10.50 19.43 15.24
C GLU A 344 -10.24 17.93 15.20
N GLU A 345 -9.37 17.45 16.10
CA GLU A 345 -9.10 16.03 16.29
C GLU A 345 -9.61 15.62 17.67
N ASP A 346 -10.71 14.85 17.69
CA ASP A 346 -11.27 14.23 18.88
C ASP A 346 -10.56 12.91 19.17
N TYR A 347 -10.02 12.76 20.39
CA TYR A 347 -9.61 11.47 20.92
C TYR A 347 -10.72 10.92 21.83
N GLY A 348 -11.72 10.26 21.21
CA GLY A 348 -12.77 9.52 21.92
C GLY A 348 -13.91 9.01 21.05
N GLU A 349 -13.83 7.72 20.69
CA GLU A 349 -14.81 6.77 20.12
C GLU A 349 -16.05 7.27 19.32
N ILE A 350 -16.10 6.76 18.08
CA ILE A 350 -17.24 6.53 17.17
C ILE A 350 -17.68 7.71 16.28
N HIS A 351 -17.02 7.78 15.12
CA HIS A 351 -17.46 8.32 13.81
C HIS A 351 -18.14 9.70 13.74
N ARG A 352 -17.50 10.63 13.01
CA ARG A 352 -17.68 10.81 11.54
C ARG A 352 -16.74 11.91 11.03
N SER A 353 -15.78 11.54 10.19
CA SER A 353 -14.83 12.42 9.48
C SER A 353 -14.05 13.38 10.38
N ALA A 354 -12.75 13.60 10.13
CA ALA A 354 -12.22 14.90 10.48
C ALA A 354 -13.05 15.90 9.65
N ALA A 355 -14.05 16.52 10.27
CA ALA A 355 -14.78 17.61 9.66
C ALA A 355 -13.75 18.72 9.57
N SER A 356 -13.07 18.81 8.44
CA SER A 356 -12.29 19.97 8.09
C SER A 356 -13.31 21.09 7.92
N ILE A 357 -13.55 21.83 9.01
CA ILE A 357 -14.37 23.03 8.92
C ILE A 357 -13.47 24.09 8.30
N HIS A 358 -13.59 24.24 6.99
CA HIS A 358 -12.92 25.28 6.24
C HIS A 358 -13.65 26.60 6.51
N TYR A 359 -13.09 27.43 7.39
CA TYR A 359 -13.55 28.80 7.56
C TYR A 359 -12.90 29.68 6.50
N VAL A 360 -13.69 30.06 5.48
CA VAL A 360 -13.28 31.08 4.50
C VAL A 360 -13.72 32.44 5.03
N PHE A 361 -12.78 33.23 5.53
CA PHE A 361 -13.05 34.59 5.99
C PHE A 361 -13.05 35.55 4.79
N SER A 362 -14.18 35.65 4.08
CA SER A 362 -14.38 36.72 3.11
C SER A 362 -14.77 37.99 3.86
N ARG A 363 -13.93 39.03 3.88
CA ARG A 363 -14.25 40.31 4.53
C ARG A 363 -15.64 40.82 4.10
N PRO A 364 -16.61 40.99 5.02
CA PRO A 364 -17.63 42.01 4.85
C PRO A 364 -17.25 43.18 5.76
N VAL A 365 -17.03 44.35 5.15
CA VAL A 365 -17.02 45.59 5.92
C VAL A 365 -18.43 45.80 6.46
N VAL A 366 -18.70 45.38 7.69
CA VAL A 366 -19.88 45.79 8.46
C VAL A 366 -19.48 45.87 9.93
N GLU A 367 -19.68 47.04 10.54
CA GLU A 367 -19.56 47.26 11.98
C GLU A 367 -20.63 46.43 12.72
N GLY A 368 -20.20 45.57 13.66
CA GLY A 368 -21.08 44.84 14.57
C GLY A 368 -20.79 43.34 14.64
N LEU A 369 -20.85 42.80 15.87
CA LEU A 369 -20.62 41.39 16.23
C LEU A 369 -21.15 40.41 15.17
N THR A 370 -20.27 39.61 14.56
CA THR A 370 -20.69 38.43 13.79
C THR A 370 -20.55 37.20 14.69
N ARG A 371 -21.66 36.74 15.26
CA ARG A 371 -21.71 35.50 16.03
C ARG A 371 -21.80 34.33 15.05
N LEU A 372 -20.73 33.53 14.95
CA LEU A 372 -20.77 32.27 14.21
C LEU A 372 -21.08 31.15 15.21
N GLN A 373 -22.19 30.45 14.99
CA GLN A 373 -22.65 29.35 15.82
C GLN A 373 -22.18 28.05 15.16
N THR A 374 -21.33 27.27 15.83
CA THR A 374 -20.95 25.93 15.36
C THR A 374 -21.86 24.89 16.01
N VAL A 375 -21.79 23.63 15.55
CA VAL A 375 -22.65 22.54 16.03
C VAL A 375 -22.41 22.24 17.52
N ASP A 376 -21.23 22.57 18.07
CA ASP A 376 -20.83 22.26 19.45
C ASP A 376 -20.19 23.44 20.23
N GLY A 377 -20.22 24.69 19.74
CA GLY A 377 -19.66 25.84 20.46
C GLY A 377 -19.96 27.22 19.83
N ALA A 378 -19.67 28.31 20.53
CA ALA A 378 -19.72 29.65 19.93
C ALA A 378 -18.30 30.14 19.61
N LEU A 379 -18.09 30.57 18.36
CA LEU A 379 -16.88 31.22 17.91
C LEU A 379 -17.07 32.74 17.91
N LEU A 380 -16.17 33.46 18.57
CA LEU A 380 -16.12 34.93 18.54
C LEU A 380 -14.80 35.42 17.95
N TYR A 381 -14.89 36.51 17.19
CA TYR A 381 -13.76 37.20 16.58
C TYR A 381 -13.83 38.69 16.91
N THR A 382 -12.69 39.29 17.21
CA THR A 382 -12.61 40.76 17.39
C THR A 382 -12.73 41.47 16.04
N PRO A 383 -13.33 42.68 15.96
CA PRO A 383 -13.42 43.45 14.72
C PRO A 383 -12.08 43.65 14.00
N GLU A 384 -10.98 43.78 14.74
CA GLU A 384 -9.62 43.99 14.24
C GLU A 384 -8.92 42.68 13.86
N GLY A 385 -9.51 41.56 14.26
CA GLY A 385 -9.02 40.25 13.95
C GLY A 385 -7.86 39.70 14.71
N ARG A 386 -7.62 40.27 15.89
CA ARG A 386 -6.55 39.90 16.79
C ARG A 386 -6.84 38.61 17.57
N TYR A 387 -8.08 38.41 18.02
CA TYR A 387 -8.42 37.28 18.88
C TYR A 387 -9.47 36.35 18.27
N LEU A 388 -9.26 35.06 18.47
CA LEU A 388 -10.20 34.00 18.16
C LEU A 388 -10.57 33.25 19.44
N ILE A 389 -11.85 33.23 19.80
CA ILE A 389 -12.33 32.71 21.09
C ILE A 389 -13.21 31.50 20.85
N PHE A 390 -12.82 30.37 21.41
CA PHE A 390 -13.58 29.13 21.43
C PHE A 390 -14.11 28.84 22.82
N HIS A 391 -15.31 28.30 22.87
CA HIS A 391 -15.74 27.59 24.06
C HIS A 391 -16.50 26.32 23.72
N ASP A 392 -16.15 25.25 24.45
CA ASP A 392 -16.87 23.97 24.53
C ASP A 392 -17.06 23.65 26.03
N MET A 393 -17.80 22.59 26.37
CA MET A 393 -18.40 22.14 27.64
C MET A 393 -17.52 22.15 28.91
N GLY A 394 -16.33 22.75 28.94
CA GLY A 394 -15.57 22.98 30.17
C GLY A 394 -14.35 23.89 30.04
N GLN A 395 -14.11 24.49 28.87
CA GLN A 395 -12.92 25.29 28.62
C GLN A 395 -13.23 26.53 27.77
N LEU A 396 -12.74 27.67 28.24
CA LEU A 396 -12.61 28.88 27.45
C LEU A 396 -11.20 28.89 26.84
N ILE A 397 -11.08 28.95 25.52
CA ILE A 397 -9.80 29.04 24.81
C ILE A 397 -9.77 30.34 24.02
N VAL A 398 -8.70 31.13 24.18
CA VAL A 398 -8.47 32.39 23.45
C VAL A 398 -7.15 32.30 22.72
N PHE A 399 -7.17 32.50 21.40
CA PHE A 399 -5.98 32.60 20.56
C PHE A 399 -5.69 34.07 20.24
N ASP A 400 -4.48 34.51 20.56
CA ASP A 400 -3.91 35.74 20.02
C ASP A 400 -3.24 35.41 18.68
N LEU A 401 -3.88 35.81 17.58
CA LEU A 401 -3.41 35.54 16.23
C LEU A 401 -2.19 36.39 15.85
N GLN A 402 -1.97 37.51 16.54
CA GLN A 402 -0.81 38.37 16.29
C GLN A 402 0.44 37.83 16.99
N GLU A 403 0.28 37.32 18.21
CA GLU A 403 1.39 36.78 19.01
C GLU A 403 1.59 35.26 18.84
N GLU A 404 0.74 34.60 18.06
CA GLU A 404 0.71 33.15 17.85
C GLU A 404 0.65 32.35 19.17
N ARG A 405 -0.19 32.81 20.12
CA ARG A 405 -0.31 32.23 21.46
C ARG A 405 -1.73 31.80 21.78
N ALA A 406 -1.85 30.71 22.53
CA ALA A 406 -3.12 30.20 23.05
C ALA A 406 -3.17 30.33 24.57
N PHE A 407 -4.31 30.79 25.07
CA PHE A 407 -4.64 30.90 26.48
C PHE A 407 -5.90 30.10 26.76
N HIS A 408 -5.98 29.48 27.94
CA HIS A 408 -7.15 28.72 28.33
C HIS A 408 -7.50 28.89 29.82
N ARG A 409 -8.75 28.61 30.16
CA ARG A 409 -9.18 28.52 31.57
C ARG A 409 -10.06 27.29 31.75
N GLU A 410 -9.58 26.36 32.56
CA GLU A 410 -10.38 25.27 33.08
C GLU A 410 -11.49 25.82 33.99
N THR A 411 -12.72 25.41 33.77
CA THR A 411 -13.83 25.67 34.68
C THR A 411 -14.09 24.44 35.54
N ARG A 412 -13.32 24.29 36.62
CA ARG A 412 -13.42 23.12 37.52
C ARG A 412 -14.78 22.95 38.20
N ASP A 413 -15.54 24.03 38.33
CA ASP A 413 -16.75 24.07 39.17
C ASP A 413 -18.07 24.10 38.35
N GLY A 414 -18.02 23.99 37.02
CA GLY A 414 -19.22 24.06 36.17
C GLY A 414 -18.98 24.04 34.67
N TYR A 415 -20.07 23.99 33.92
CA TYR A 415 -20.09 24.06 32.46
C TYR A 415 -20.12 25.52 31.99
N LEU A 416 -19.30 25.86 31.00
CA LEU A 416 -19.38 27.18 30.37
C LEU A 416 -20.65 27.25 29.50
N ARG A 417 -21.60 28.12 29.86
CA ARG A 417 -22.87 28.23 29.12
C ARG A 417 -22.77 29.15 27.91
N GLY A 418 -21.98 30.20 28.02
CA GLY A 418 -21.89 31.18 26.96
C GLY A 418 -20.79 32.18 27.21
N VAL A 419 -20.25 32.65 26.10
CA VAL A 419 -19.27 33.73 26.04
C VAL A 419 -19.84 34.83 25.15
N ARG A 420 -19.66 36.07 25.55
CA ARG A 420 -19.96 37.24 24.73
C ARG A 420 -18.80 38.21 24.79
N LEU A 421 -18.54 38.87 23.67
CA LEU A 421 -17.61 39.98 23.58
C LEU A 421 -18.43 41.27 23.52
N ASP A 422 -18.15 42.22 24.41
CA ASP A 422 -18.76 43.56 24.43
C ASP A 422 -17.64 44.59 24.26
N GLY A 423 -17.48 45.10 23.03
CA GLY A 423 -16.31 45.90 22.64
C GLY A 423 -15.01 45.13 22.86
N THR A 424 -14.17 45.61 23.79
CA THR A 424 -12.90 44.99 24.16
C THR A 424 -12.98 44.13 25.42
N THR A 425 -14.18 43.87 25.94
CA THR A 425 -14.37 43.13 27.21
C THR A 425 -15.04 41.78 26.96
N LEU A 426 -14.41 40.71 27.46
CA LEU A 426 -14.92 39.36 27.41
C LEU A 426 -15.77 39.06 28.65
N HIS A 427 -17.01 38.61 28.43
CA HIS A 427 -17.90 38.13 29.49
C HIS A 427 -18.19 36.65 29.28
N ALA A 428 -18.14 35.86 30.36
CA ALA A 428 -18.45 34.44 30.32
C ALA A 428 -19.40 34.05 31.46
N GLN A 429 -20.29 33.10 31.20
CA GLN A 429 -21.26 32.59 32.17
C GLN A 429 -21.02 31.10 32.43
N LEU A 430 -21.10 30.71 33.70
CA LEU A 430 -20.91 29.35 34.16
C LEU A 430 -22.20 28.79 34.76
N LEU A 431 -22.51 27.54 34.43
CA LEU A 431 -23.53 26.72 35.08
C LEU A 431 -22.82 25.77 36.06
N PRO A 432 -22.94 25.98 37.38
CA PRO A 432 -22.24 25.15 38.34
C PRO A 432 -22.69 23.69 38.28
N LEU A 433 -21.77 22.75 38.50
CA LEU A 433 -22.06 21.31 38.48
C LEU A 433 -23.21 20.97 39.44
N GLY A 434 -24.20 20.22 38.96
CA GLY A 434 -25.36 19.77 39.76
C GLY A 434 -26.36 20.87 40.14
N LYS A 435 -26.28 22.07 39.56
CA LYS A 435 -27.28 23.14 39.74
C LYS A 435 -28.26 23.19 38.56
N PRO A 436 -29.53 23.59 38.79
CA PRO A 436 -30.49 23.73 37.71
C PRO A 436 -30.06 24.83 36.73
N ALA A 437 -30.49 24.70 35.47
CA ALA A 437 -30.23 25.63 34.36
C ALA A 437 -30.87 27.03 34.52
N SER A 438 -31.15 27.46 35.75
CA SER A 438 -31.52 28.83 36.10
C SER A 438 -30.47 29.50 37.01
N THR A 439 -29.43 28.76 37.44
CA THR A 439 -28.48 29.19 38.47
C THR A 439 -27.12 29.53 37.86
N PHE A 440 -27.07 30.56 37.02
CA PHE A 440 -25.83 30.96 36.36
C PHE A 440 -25.01 31.91 37.22
N ILE A 441 -23.69 31.78 37.09
CA ILE A 441 -22.73 32.69 37.71
C ILE A 441 -21.98 33.39 36.59
N ASP A 442 -22.06 34.72 36.57
CA ASP A 442 -21.22 35.53 35.71
C ASP A 442 -19.77 35.44 36.20
N LEU A 443 -18.86 35.03 35.33
CA LEU A 443 -17.43 35.12 35.61
C LEU A 443 -17.01 36.60 35.56
N PRO A 444 -15.94 36.98 36.29
CA PRO A 444 -15.35 38.31 36.17
C PRO A 444 -15.10 38.65 34.70
N SER A 445 -15.49 39.86 34.31
CA SER A 445 -15.29 40.33 32.94
C SER A 445 -13.81 40.61 32.71
N ILE A 446 -13.29 40.17 31.58
CA ILE A 446 -11.85 40.20 31.27
C ILE A 446 -11.63 41.19 30.12
N PRO A 447 -10.96 42.32 30.32
CA PRO A 447 -10.48 43.14 29.22
C PRO A 447 -9.54 42.33 28.32
N LEU A 448 -9.69 42.43 26.99
CA LEU A 448 -8.94 41.61 26.03
C LEU A 448 -7.42 41.80 26.12
N ASP A 449 -6.99 43.02 26.39
CA ASP A 449 -5.59 43.39 26.65
C ASP A 449 -5.01 42.78 27.94
N HIS A 450 -5.88 42.30 28.83
CA HIS A 450 -5.55 41.63 30.08
C HIS A 450 -5.82 40.11 30.05
N VAL A 451 -6.18 39.54 28.89
CA VAL A 451 -6.48 38.10 28.77
C VAL A 451 -5.33 37.22 29.24
N ALA A 452 -4.09 37.61 28.95
CA ALA A 452 -2.89 36.88 29.37
C ALA A 452 -2.71 36.86 30.91
N ASP A 453 -3.27 37.84 31.63
CA ASP A 453 -3.20 37.93 33.09
C ASP A 453 -4.26 37.03 33.77
N HIS A 454 -5.35 36.73 33.05
CA HIS A 454 -6.53 36.05 33.60
C HIS A 454 -6.69 34.59 33.17
N LEU A 455 -5.96 34.15 32.14
CA LEU A 455 -6.02 32.81 31.58
C LEU A 455 -4.64 32.14 31.68
N GLN A 456 -4.62 30.81 31.80
CA GLN A 456 -3.39 30.03 31.83
C GLN A 456 -2.83 29.88 30.41
N PRO A 457 -1.50 29.96 30.21
CA PRO A 457 -0.90 29.62 28.93
C PRO A 457 -1.24 28.18 28.56
N GLY A 458 -1.77 27.94 27.35
CA GLY A 458 -1.91 26.58 26.83
C GLY A 458 -0.54 25.94 26.61
N THR A 459 -0.45 24.62 26.67
CA THR A 459 0.76 23.84 26.32
C THR A 459 0.99 23.80 24.80
N GLY A 460 0.89 24.96 24.13
CA GLY A 460 1.36 25.14 22.78
C GLY A 460 2.89 25.16 22.76
N ILE A 461 3.46 24.71 21.64
CA ILE A 461 4.90 24.71 21.36
C ILE A 461 5.47 26.07 21.80
N ALA A 462 6.38 26.06 22.78
CA ALA A 462 6.99 27.28 23.26
C ALA A 462 7.56 28.08 22.08
N PRO A 463 7.38 29.41 22.02
CA PRO A 463 8.08 30.21 21.04
C PRO A 463 9.59 29.93 21.19
N PRO A 464 10.33 29.75 20.09
CA PRO A 464 11.73 29.41 20.17
C PRO A 464 12.43 30.43 21.06
N THR A 465 13.14 29.92 22.07
CA THR A 465 14.00 30.69 22.97
C THR A 465 14.77 31.73 22.14
N PRO A 466 14.89 33.00 22.57
CA PRO A 466 15.59 34.02 21.80
C PRO A 466 16.96 33.48 21.39
N ARG A 467 17.12 33.25 20.09
CA ARG A 467 18.33 32.66 19.50
C ARG A 467 19.51 33.51 19.95
N LYS A 468 20.44 32.89 20.67
CA LYS A 468 21.86 33.25 20.62
C LYS A 468 22.18 33.58 19.16
N ALA A 469 22.87 34.70 18.93
CA ALA A 469 23.22 35.19 17.59
C ALA A 469 23.50 34.02 16.64
N PRO A 470 22.87 33.99 15.44
CA PRO A 470 22.95 32.85 14.55
C PRO A 470 24.42 32.46 14.39
N PRO A 471 24.76 31.15 14.50
CA PRO A 471 26.09 30.72 14.11
C PRO A 471 26.37 31.26 12.69
N PRO A 472 27.63 31.58 12.36
CA PRO A 472 27.99 32.07 11.04
C PRO A 472 27.36 31.16 9.96
N PRO A 473 26.99 31.72 8.78
CA PRO A 473 26.26 30.99 7.76
C PRO A 473 26.93 29.63 7.53
N ALA A 474 26.14 28.55 7.72
CA ALA A 474 26.58 27.18 7.54
C ALA A 474 27.26 27.08 6.16
N THR A 475 28.52 26.62 6.13
CA THR A 475 29.26 26.53 4.87
C THR A 475 28.49 25.60 3.90
N PRO A 476 28.70 25.69 2.58
CA PRO A 476 28.08 24.74 1.65
C PRO A 476 28.29 23.27 2.04
N ALA A 477 29.46 22.95 2.59
CA ALA A 477 29.76 21.62 3.12
C ALA A 477 28.90 21.25 4.34
N ASP A 478 28.67 22.18 5.27
CA ASP A 478 27.81 21.94 6.45
C ASP A 478 26.35 21.68 6.03
N ARG A 479 25.86 22.39 5.01
CA ARG A 479 24.51 22.19 4.46
C ARG A 479 24.36 20.81 3.81
N VAL A 480 25.35 20.38 3.02
CA VAL A 480 25.40 19.03 2.44
C VAL A 480 25.43 17.97 3.53
N ASN A 481 26.32 18.12 4.51
CA ASN A 481 26.45 17.16 5.61
C ASN A 481 25.16 17.04 6.42
N ALA A 482 24.47 18.15 6.72
CA ALA A 482 23.21 18.13 7.43
C ALA A 482 22.11 17.38 6.66
N LEU A 483 22.04 17.54 5.33
CA LEU A 483 21.10 16.78 4.50
C LEU A 483 21.47 15.30 4.39
N LEU A 484 22.76 14.97 4.36
CA LEU A 484 23.22 13.57 4.39
C LEU A 484 22.98 12.91 5.76
N ASP A 485 23.10 13.65 6.86
CA ASP A 485 22.70 13.21 8.19
C ASP A 485 21.19 12.95 8.26
N HIS A 486 20.39 13.84 7.67
CA HIS A 486 18.96 13.62 7.56
C HIS A 486 18.64 12.38 6.71
N ALA A 487 19.26 12.24 5.54
CA ALA A 487 19.10 11.07 4.68
C ALA A 487 19.46 9.76 5.41
N ARG A 488 20.56 9.76 6.18
CA ARG A 488 20.92 8.64 7.08
C ARG A 488 19.87 8.35 8.13
N SER A 489 19.31 9.40 8.75
CA SER A 489 18.30 9.26 9.81
C SER A 489 16.98 8.63 9.34
N LEU A 490 16.70 8.70 8.03
CA LEU A 490 15.51 8.09 7.44
C LEU A 490 15.61 6.56 7.39
N GLY A 491 16.82 5.99 7.34
CA GLY A 491 17.05 4.54 7.27
C GLY A 491 16.27 3.91 6.12
N ASP A 492 15.36 2.98 6.44
CA ASP A 492 14.53 2.27 5.46
C ASP A 492 13.52 3.17 4.72
N ARG A 493 13.26 4.39 5.21
CA ARG A 493 12.41 5.39 4.52
C ARG A 493 13.16 6.19 3.46
N LEU A 494 14.48 6.10 3.40
CA LEU A 494 15.28 6.86 2.42
C LEU A 494 14.81 6.66 0.96
N PRO A 495 14.44 5.45 0.48
CA PRO A 495 13.93 5.29 -0.88
C PRO A 495 12.64 6.05 -1.16
N GLU A 496 11.78 6.25 -0.16
CA GLU A 496 10.50 6.99 -0.31
C GLU A 496 10.74 8.51 -0.40
N GLU A 497 11.76 9.00 0.29
CA GLU A 497 12.13 10.43 0.34
C GLU A 497 13.23 10.78 -0.67
N MET A 498 13.67 9.82 -1.49
CA MET A 498 14.85 9.97 -2.34
C MET A 498 14.68 11.09 -3.37
N GLU A 499 13.49 11.22 -3.96
CA GLU A 499 13.19 12.30 -4.91
C GLU A 499 13.23 13.68 -4.22
N THR A 500 12.58 13.81 -3.07
CA THR A 500 12.58 15.06 -2.29
C THR A 500 13.99 15.48 -1.88
N LEU A 501 14.80 14.52 -1.42
CA LEU A 501 16.18 14.78 -1.02
C LEU A 501 17.08 15.10 -2.21
N ARG A 502 16.89 14.41 -3.35
CA ARG A 502 17.62 14.69 -4.59
C ARG A 502 17.38 16.12 -5.03
N ASP A 503 16.12 16.53 -5.09
CA ASP A 503 15.73 17.87 -5.51
C ASP A 503 16.29 18.93 -4.54
N THR A 504 16.19 18.68 -3.22
CA THR A 504 16.74 19.56 -2.19
C THR A 504 18.26 19.71 -2.27
N LEU A 505 18.99 18.62 -2.54
CA LEU A 505 20.44 18.64 -2.72
C LEU A 505 20.85 19.36 -4.01
N GLY A 506 20.08 19.20 -5.09
CA GLY A 506 20.25 19.94 -6.35
C GLY A 506 20.05 21.44 -6.20
N ASP A 507 19.13 21.86 -5.33
CA ASP A 507 18.79 23.27 -5.08
C ASP A 507 19.79 24.02 -4.18
N LEU A 508 20.82 23.36 -3.64
CA LEU A 508 21.83 24.00 -2.78
C LEU A 508 22.71 25.04 -3.49
N GLY A 509 22.66 25.07 -4.83
CA GLY A 509 23.43 25.95 -5.69
C GLY A 509 24.84 25.43 -6.01
N PRO A 510 25.54 26.06 -6.97
CA PRO A 510 26.80 25.55 -7.53
C PRO A 510 27.93 25.39 -6.48
N ASP A 511 27.95 26.24 -5.45
CA ASP A 511 28.98 26.21 -4.39
C ASP A 511 28.93 24.94 -3.52
N ALA A 512 27.83 24.20 -3.52
CA ALA A 512 27.67 22.96 -2.76
C ALA A 512 28.17 21.71 -3.51
N PHE A 513 28.27 21.76 -4.85
CA PHE A 513 28.66 20.62 -5.68
C PHE A 513 30.06 20.06 -5.41
N PRO A 514 31.08 20.87 -5.06
CA PRO A 514 32.36 20.33 -4.60
C PRO A 514 32.20 19.42 -3.37
N ALA A 515 31.34 19.78 -2.41
CA ALA A 515 31.08 18.98 -1.23
C ALA A 515 30.25 17.72 -1.54
N LEU A 516 29.22 17.83 -2.41
CA LEU A 516 28.45 16.68 -2.90
C LEU A 516 29.35 15.65 -3.61
N HIS A 517 30.25 16.14 -4.48
CA HIS A 517 31.20 15.30 -5.20
C HIS A 517 32.21 14.64 -4.26
N ALA A 518 32.75 15.38 -3.29
CA ALA A 518 33.64 14.81 -2.27
C ALA A 518 32.95 13.73 -1.44
N ALA A 519 31.68 13.94 -1.05
CA ALA A 519 30.88 12.94 -0.35
C ALA A 519 30.67 11.70 -1.23
N ALA A 520 30.28 11.86 -2.50
CA ALA A 520 30.08 10.74 -3.41
C ALA A 520 31.35 9.87 -3.55
N ARG A 521 32.53 10.51 -3.66
CA ARG A 521 33.82 9.79 -3.70
C ARG A 521 34.08 9.02 -2.39
N LEU A 522 33.81 9.62 -1.24
CA LEU A 522 33.94 8.95 0.06
C LEU A 522 33.06 7.70 0.12
N TYR A 523 31.78 7.83 -0.21
CA TYR A 523 30.84 6.70 -0.22
C TYR A 523 31.19 5.62 -1.25
N SER A 524 31.76 5.99 -2.41
CA SER A 524 32.18 5.01 -3.43
C SER A 524 33.38 4.15 -3.03
N THR A 525 34.22 4.63 -2.11
CA THR A 525 35.44 3.93 -1.66
C THR A 525 35.25 3.16 -0.36
N ALA A 526 34.22 3.50 0.42
CA ALA A 526 33.85 2.83 1.65
C ALA A 526 33.28 1.42 1.36
N ARG A 527 34.17 0.46 1.05
CA ARG A 527 33.85 -0.96 0.79
C ARG A 527 33.00 -1.66 1.87
N ALA A 528 32.81 -1.04 3.03
CA ALA A 528 32.12 -1.60 4.20
C ALA A 528 30.73 -0.98 4.46
N THR A 529 30.36 0.14 3.84
CA THR A 529 29.03 0.72 4.06
C THR A 529 28.05 0.07 3.10
N GLN A 530 27.09 -0.70 3.65
CA GLN A 530 25.94 -1.27 2.93
C GLN A 530 25.02 -0.20 2.31
N ASP A 531 25.33 1.08 2.49
CA ASP A 531 24.48 2.21 2.14
C ASP A 531 24.73 2.66 0.69
N HIS A 532 24.42 1.76 -0.25
CA HIS A 532 24.44 2.08 -1.68
C HIS A 532 23.42 3.16 -2.04
N THR A 533 22.36 3.31 -1.24
CA THR A 533 21.28 4.28 -1.46
C THR A 533 21.75 5.72 -1.32
N LEU A 534 22.63 6.04 -0.35
CA LEU A 534 23.21 7.38 -0.26
C LEU A 534 24.16 7.71 -1.41
N LEU A 535 24.94 6.72 -1.86
CA LEU A 535 25.79 6.92 -3.04
C LEU A 535 24.93 7.10 -4.29
N GLU A 536 23.87 6.31 -4.44
CA GLU A 536 22.89 6.45 -5.51
C GLU A 536 22.30 7.87 -5.52
N LEU A 537 21.75 8.35 -4.40
CA LEU A 537 21.25 9.72 -4.25
C LEU A 537 22.27 10.77 -4.69
N LEU A 538 23.51 10.68 -4.19
CA LEU A 538 24.58 11.63 -4.54
C LEU A 538 24.96 11.57 -6.02
N VAL A 539 25.06 10.36 -6.58
CA VAL A 539 25.37 10.16 -8.01
C VAL A 539 24.25 10.75 -8.86
N THR A 540 22.98 10.49 -8.53
CA THR A 540 21.83 11.04 -9.27
C THR A 540 21.86 12.57 -9.27
N VAL A 541 22.12 13.22 -8.14
CA VAL A 541 22.24 14.70 -8.08
C VAL A 541 23.38 15.23 -8.97
N LEU A 542 24.54 14.57 -8.95
CA LEU A 542 25.69 14.96 -9.78
C LEU A 542 25.42 14.74 -11.28
N VAL A 543 24.69 13.68 -11.62
CA VAL A 543 24.27 13.33 -12.99
C VAL A 543 23.25 14.34 -13.51
N ASP A 544 22.18 14.61 -12.76
CA ASP A 544 21.11 15.55 -13.13
C ASP A 544 21.66 16.97 -13.36
N SER A 545 22.68 17.34 -12.59
CA SER A 545 23.33 18.64 -12.70
C SER A 545 24.47 18.66 -13.72
N ALA A 546 24.85 17.52 -14.31
CA ALA A 546 25.99 17.37 -15.20
C ALA A 546 27.29 18.02 -14.67
N TYR A 547 27.61 17.81 -13.39
CA TYR A 547 28.75 18.47 -12.74
C TYR A 547 30.09 18.03 -13.35
N PRO A 548 30.86 18.92 -14.03
CA PRO A 548 32.02 18.52 -14.83
C PRO A 548 33.10 17.72 -14.09
N PRO A 549 33.48 18.09 -12.86
CA PRO A 549 34.50 17.35 -12.11
C PRO A 549 34.12 15.91 -11.76
N ALA A 550 32.84 15.53 -11.81
CA ALA A 550 32.37 14.17 -11.48
C ALA A 550 32.50 13.18 -12.65
N PHE A 551 32.62 13.64 -13.90
CA PHE A 551 32.65 12.74 -15.07
C PHE A 551 33.78 11.70 -15.06
N PRO A 552 35.03 12.02 -14.66
CA PRO A 552 36.07 11.00 -14.51
C PRO A 552 35.70 9.90 -13.49
N ASP A 553 35.00 10.26 -12.42
CA ASP A 553 34.52 9.30 -11.43
C ASP A 553 33.32 8.50 -11.98
N PHE A 554 32.42 9.09 -12.78
CA PHE A 554 31.35 8.33 -13.46
C PHE A 554 31.91 7.20 -14.32
N VAL A 555 32.99 7.43 -15.06
CA VAL A 555 33.66 6.37 -15.86
C VAL A 555 34.22 5.26 -14.97
N THR A 556 34.73 5.61 -13.79
CA THR A 556 35.22 4.66 -12.80
C THR A 556 34.06 3.87 -12.19
N TRP A 557 32.96 4.53 -11.87
CA TRP A 557 31.76 3.94 -11.28
C TRP A 557 30.93 3.10 -12.26
N LEU A 558 31.26 3.09 -13.56
CA LEU A 558 30.74 2.06 -14.48
C LEU A 558 31.13 0.63 -14.05
N ASP A 559 32.21 0.45 -13.29
CA ASP A 559 32.57 -0.87 -12.72
C ASP A 559 31.96 -1.14 -11.35
N HIS A 560 31.13 -0.22 -10.84
CA HIS A 560 30.55 -0.37 -9.51
C HIS A 560 29.64 -1.62 -9.43
N PRO A 561 29.64 -2.37 -8.31
CA PRO A 561 28.84 -3.60 -8.20
C PRO A 561 27.33 -3.34 -8.27
N ASN A 562 26.86 -2.23 -7.69
CA ASN A 562 25.45 -1.81 -7.76
C ASN A 562 25.05 -1.39 -9.19
N ASP A 563 23.94 -1.96 -9.66
CA ASP A 563 23.42 -1.81 -11.02
C ASP A 563 22.82 -0.42 -11.32
N GLU A 564 22.23 0.25 -10.33
CA GLU A 564 21.67 1.61 -10.46
C GLU A 564 22.77 2.65 -10.60
N ILE A 565 23.83 2.56 -9.80
CA ILE A 565 24.99 3.45 -9.91
C ILE A 565 25.60 3.37 -11.31
N ARG A 566 25.70 2.16 -11.89
CA ARG A 566 26.17 1.97 -13.27
C ARG A 566 25.24 2.63 -14.28
N TYR A 567 23.94 2.47 -14.10
CA TYR A 567 22.92 3.07 -14.97
C TYR A 567 22.98 4.59 -14.97
N PHE A 568 23.02 5.24 -13.80
CA PHE A 568 23.12 6.69 -13.71
C PHE A 568 24.41 7.23 -14.34
N CYS A 569 25.55 6.58 -14.06
CA CYS A 569 26.83 6.96 -14.66
C CYS A 569 26.84 6.78 -16.18
N ALA A 570 26.28 5.67 -16.69
CA ALA A 570 26.16 5.42 -18.12
C ALA A 570 25.24 6.46 -18.80
N SER A 571 24.14 6.84 -18.15
CA SER A 571 23.20 7.84 -18.65
C SER A 571 23.85 9.22 -18.80
N ALA A 572 24.61 9.68 -17.79
CA ALA A 572 25.34 10.94 -17.88
C ALA A 572 26.38 10.94 -19.01
N LEU A 573 27.13 9.85 -19.15
CA LEU A 573 28.14 9.70 -20.20
C LEU A 573 27.52 9.62 -21.59
N ASP A 574 26.37 8.98 -21.74
CA ASP A 574 25.64 8.93 -23.00
C ASP A 574 25.04 10.29 -23.37
N GLN A 575 24.58 11.07 -22.39
CA GLN A 575 24.05 12.41 -22.62
C GLN A 575 25.09 13.36 -23.22
N ILE A 576 26.33 13.36 -22.71
CA ILE A 576 27.43 14.15 -23.31
C ILE A 576 27.98 13.53 -24.60
N ALA A 577 27.64 12.28 -24.90
CA ALA A 577 27.93 11.60 -26.15
C ALA A 577 26.80 11.78 -27.19
N ASP A 578 25.88 12.74 -26.98
CA ASP A 578 24.74 13.01 -27.84
C ASP A 578 23.82 11.78 -28.03
N LYS A 579 23.62 11.00 -26.95
CA LYS A 579 22.80 9.77 -26.90
C LYS A 579 23.26 8.67 -27.87
N ARG A 580 24.56 8.61 -28.16
CA ARG A 580 25.17 7.64 -29.09
C ARG A 580 24.92 6.18 -28.70
N PHE A 581 24.89 5.88 -27.40
CA PHE A 581 24.80 4.52 -26.86
C PHE A 581 23.36 4.08 -26.59
N GLY A 582 22.41 5.01 -26.57
CA GLY A 582 20.98 4.72 -26.44
C GLY A 582 20.62 4.15 -25.08
N ILE A 583 21.26 4.62 -24.01
CA ILE A 583 21.00 4.16 -22.63
C ILE A 583 19.54 4.41 -22.23
N ASP A 584 18.94 5.51 -22.71
CA ASP A 584 17.52 5.84 -22.50
C ASP A 584 16.56 4.81 -23.12
N ARG A 585 16.98 4.10 -24.18
CA ARG A 585 16.19 3.03 -24.81
C ARG A 585 16.29 1.68 -24.09
N MET A 586 17.16 1.58 -23.09
CA MET A 586 17.32 0.39 -22.26
C MET A 586 16.34 0.38 -21.08
N ILE A 587 15.34 1.26 -21.09
CA ILE A 587 14.19 1.22 -20.17
C ILE A 587 13.02 0.57 -20.90
N ASP A 588 12.63 -0.64 -20.48
CA ASP A 588 11.46 -1.34 -21.02
C ASP A 588 10.37 -1.43 -19.95
N ARG A 589 9.19 -0.87 -20.26
CA ARG A 589 8.01 -0.84 -19.35
C ARG A 589 8.33 -0.31 -17.94
N GLY A 590 9.21 0.68 -17.85
CA GLY A 590 9.63 1.29 -16.59
C GLY A 590 10.72 0.51 -15.84
N TRP A 591 11.29 -0.54 -16.44
CA TRP A 591 12.38 -1.32 -15.86
C TRP A 591 13.68 -1.13 -16.64
N VAL A 592 14.76 -0.88 -15.91
CA VAL A 592 16.10 -0.72 -16.47
C VAL A 592 16.67 -2.09 -16.87
N GLN A 593 17.11 -2.23 -18.11
CA GLN A 593 17.71 -3.45 -18.65
C GLN A 593 19.21 -3.50 -18.33
N HIS A 594 19.57 -3.74 -17.06
CA HIS A 594 20.97 -3.65 -16.58
C HIS A 594 21.96 -4.56 -17.33
N ASP A 595 21.51 -5.69 -17.88
CA ASP A 595 22.38 -6.55 -18.69
C ASP A 595 22.79 -5.89 -20.01
N GLN A 596 21.89 -5.13 -20.64
CA GLN A 596 22.21 -4.35 -21.85
C GLN A 596 23.13 -3.17 -21.54
N ILE A 597 22.96 -2.55 -20.37
CA ILE A 597 23.88 -1.51 -19.89
C ILE A 597 25.27 -2.11 -19.72
N ARG A 598 25.38 -3.27 -19.04
CA ARG A 598 26.66 -3.97 -18.82
C ARG A 598 27.39 -4.28 -20.13
N THR A 599 26.69 -4.72 -21.17
CA THR A 599 27.31 -5.00 -22.48
C THR A 599 27.74 -3.73 -23.22
N THR A 600 27.16 -2.58 -22.89
CA THR A 600 27.45 -1.28 -23.51
C THR A 600 28.61 -0.53 -22.83
N ILE A 601 28.86 -0.79 -21.54
CA ILE A 601 29.94 -0.17 -20.76
C ILE A 601 31.32 -0.17 -21.45
N PRO A 602 31.81 -1.28 -22.05
CA PRO A 602 33.09 -1.26 -22.76
C PRO A 602 33.15 -0.23 -23.89
N ALA A 603 32.05 -0.03 -24.63
CA ALA A 603 31.98 0.94 -25.71
C ALA A 603 31.98 2.39 -25.20
N ILE A 604 31.31 2.66 -24.07
CA ILE A 604 31.33 3.97 -23.40
C ILE A 604 32.75 4.32 -22.95
N LYS A 605 33.44 3.36 -22.32
CA LYS A 605 34.81 3.55 -21.84
C LYS A 605 35.81 3.77 -22.98
N ASP A 606 35.69 3.01 -24.06
CA ASP A 606 36.52 3.18 -25.25
C ASP A 606 36.31 4.56 -25.89
N TRP A 607 35.07 5.01 -26.01
CA TRP A 607 34.75 6.35 -26.49
C TRP A 607 35.32 7.45 -25.59
N TRP A 608 35.16 7.29 -24.27
CA TRP A 608 35.75 8.21 -23.29
C TRP A 608 37.26 8.28 -23.48
N ALA A 609 37.96 7.15 -23.53
CA ALA A 609 39.42 7.12 -23.73
C ALA A 609 39.89 7.76 -25.06
N LYS A 610 39.05 7.73 -26.11
CA LYS A 610 39.34 8.26 -27.44
C LYS A 610 39.01 9.75 -27.63
N GLY A 611 38.77 10.49 -26.54
CA GLY A 611 38.54 11.94 -26.60
C GLY A 611 37.13 12.37 -26.16
N GLY A 612 36.30 11.45 -25.66
CA GLY A 612 34.97 11.78 -25.12
C GLY A 612 35.03 12.83 -24.01
N GLN A 613 36.13 12.90 -23.24
CA GLN A 613 36.33 13.90 -22.19
C GLN A 613 36.31 15.35 -22.70
N HIS A 614 36.59 15.60 -23.98
CA HIS A 614 36.54 16.94 -24.57
C HIS A 614 35.11 17.47 -24.79
N ARG A 615 34.10 16.61 -24.63
CA ARG A 615 32.68 16.98 -24.69
C ARG A 615 32.13 17.47 -23.36
N VAL A 616 32.84 17.25 -22.26
CA VAL A 616 32.43 17.73 -20.94
C VAL A 616 32.48 19.26 -20.92
N PRO A 617 31.42 19.96 -20.49
CA PRO A 617 31.44 21.42 -20.40
C PRO A 617 32.49 21.88 -19.39
N THR A 618 33.11 23.03 -19.64
CA THR A 618 34.05 23.59 -18.68
C THR A 618 33.33 23.95 -17.38
N LEU A 619 34.03 23.95 -16.24
CA LEU A 619 33.44 24.33 -14.96
C LEU A 619 32.85 25.75 -15.00
N ALA A 620 33.47 26.68 -15.74
CA ALA A 620 32.95 28.03 -15.91
C ALA A 620 31.62 28.05 -16.72
N THR A 621 31.55 27.27 -17.80
CA THR A 621 30.32 27.10 -18.59
C THR A 621 29.21 26.49 -17.72
N TRP A 622 29.53 25.41 -17.01
CA TRP A 622 28.60 24.76 -16.08
C TRP A 622 28.13 25.73 -15.00
N HIS A 623 29.03 26.46 -14.34
CA HIS A 623 28.67 27.39 -13.28
C HIS A 623 27.72 28.48 -13.78
N LYS A 624 27.92 28.99 -14.99
CA LYS A 624 27.00 29.95 -15.63
C LYS A 624 25.60 29.35 -15.80
N HIS A 625 25.50 28.06 -16.16
CA HIS A 625 24.22 27.37 -16.28
C HIS A 625 23.60 27.03 -14.91
N ALA A 626 24.37 26.51 -13.97
CA ALA A 626 23.93 26.15 -12.63
C ALA A 626 23.55 27.36 -11.76
N SER A 627 24.10 28.55 -12.07
CA SER A 627 23.72 29.82 -11.44
C SER A 627 22.55 30.51 -12.12
N ALA A 628 22.04 29.95 -13.23
CA ALA A 628 20.86 30.51 -13.86
C ALA A 628 19.69 30.43 -12.85
N PRO A 629 18.81 31.45 -12.81
CA PRO A 629 17.65 31.39 -11.94
C PRO A 629 16.85 30.12 -12.24
N PRO A 630 16.31 29.45 -11.20
CA PRO A 630 15.58 28.21 -11.38
C PRO A 630 14.45 28.42 -12.38
N ILE A 631 14.28 27.44 -13.28
CA ILE A 631 13.17 27.42 -14.22
C ILE A 631 11.88 27.46 -13.38
N PRO A 632 10.97 28.43 -13.60
CA PRO A 632 9.71 28.48 -12.88
C PRO A 632 9.00 27.13 -12.94
N ASP A 633 8.41 26.66 -11.84
CA ASP A 633 7.81 25.32 -11.79
C ASP A 633 6.79 25.10 -12.91
N LEU A 634 6.04 26.14 -13.27
CA LEU A 634 5.12 26.13 -14.39
C LEU A 634 5.82 25.75 -15.72
N HIS A 635 6.99 26.31 -15.97
CA HIS A 635 7.79 26.03 -17.18
C HIS A 635 8.40 24.63 -17.16
N LYS A 636 8.68 24.06 -15.97
CA LYS A 636 9.07 22.63 -15.85
C LYS A 636 7.95 21.73 -16.40
N TRP A 637 6.70 22.04 -16.06
CA TRP A 637 5.54 21.31 -16.57
C TRP A 637 5.30 21.52 -18.07
N PHE A 638 5.61 22.71 -18.60
CA PHE A 638 5.56 22.94 -20.04
C PHE A 638 6.59 22.09 -20.80
N ASN A 639 7.82 22.03 -20.28
CA ASN A 639 8.85 21.12 -20.82
C ASN A 639 8.41 19.65 -20.73
N PHE A 640 7.75 19.26 -19.63
CA PHE A 640 7.23 17.90 -19.47
C PHE A 640 6.21 17.53 -20.55
N VAL A 641 5.20 18.37 -20.80
CA VAL A 641 4.17 18.09 -21.82
C VAL A 641 4.69 18.26 -23.25
N GLU A 642 5.75 19.07 -23.47
CA GLU A 642 6.48 19.13 -24.75
C GLU A 642 7.15 17.80 -25.08
N LEU A 643 7.87 17.23 -24.11
CA LEU A 643 8.53 15.94 -24.27
C LEU A 643 7.54 14.77 -24.29
N ASN A 644 6.37 14.95 -23.68
CA ASN A 644 5.35 13.92 -23.52
C ASN A 644 3.95 14.42 -23.93
N PRO A 645 3.67 14.69 -25.22
CA PRO A 645 2.43 15.34 -25.66
C PRO A 645 1.14 14.57 -25.34
N GLY A 646 1.26 13.28 -25.06
CA GLY A 646 0.17 12.40 -24.63
C GLY A 646 -0.08 12.41 -23.13
N TRP A 647 0.61 13.23 -22.34
CA TRP A 647 0.46 13.30 -20.88
C TRP A 647 -0.14 14.63 -20.44
N VAL A 648 -0.76 14.62 -19.26
CA VAL A 648 -1.39 15.76 -18.61
C VAL A 648 -0.98 15.82 -17.15
N LYS A 649 -0.77 17.02 -16.62
CA LYS A 649 -0.76 17.29 -15.19
C LYS A 649 -2.12 17.85 -14.78
N PHE A 650 -2.75 17.22 -13.80
CA PHE A 650 -3.97 17.72 -13.19
C PHE A 650 -3.68 18.83 -12.18
N GLY A 651 -4.68 19.66 -11.89
CA GLY A 651 -4.54 20.75 -10.92
C GLY A 651 -4.36 20.29 -9.47
N ASP A 652 -4.71 19.04 -9.16
CA ASP A 652 -4.38 18.38 -7.89
C ASP A 652 -2.93 17.84 -7.83
N GLY A 653 -2.18 17.97 -8.92
CA GLY A 653 -0.79 17.56 -9.04
C GLY A 653 -0.58 16.17 -9.67
N VAL A 654 -1.64 15.37 -9.86
CA VAL A 654 -1.53 14.03 -10.44
C VAL A 654 -1.15 14.10 -11.92
N VAL A 655 -0.30 13.18 -12.38
CA VAL A 655 0.16 13.10 -13.77
C VAL A 655 -0.38 11.85 -14.43
N ALA A 656 -1.00 11.97 -15.61
CA ALA A 656 -1.63 10.85 -16.30
C ALA A 656 -1.36 10.84 -17.80
N GLN A 657 -1.37 9.65 -18.40
CA GLN A 657 -1.25 9.46 -19.85
C GLN A 657 -2.64 9.33 -20.50
N LYS A 658 -2.78 9.90 -21.69
CA LYS A 658 -3.99 9.82 -22.51
C LYS A 658 -4.27 8.39 -22.96
N GLU A 659 -5.27 7.76 -22.35
CA GLU A 659 -5.91 6.57 -22.92
C GLU A 659 -6.90 6.98 -24.03
N ARG A 660 -7.23 6.05 -24.94
CA ARG A 660 -8.21 6.31 -26.01
C ARG A 660 -9.55 6.71 -25.36
N ARG A 661 -9.92 8.00 -25.45
CA ARG A 661 -11.10 8.68 -24.86
C ARG A 661 -10.92 9.22 -23.42
N PHE A 662 -9.72 9.66 -23.07
CA PHE A 662 -9.50 10.38 -21.82
C PHE A 662 -10.16 11.78 -21.82
N THR A 663 -10.97 12.06 -20.81
CA THR A 663 -11.65 13.36 -20.58
C THR A 663 -11.08 13.99 -19.32
N LEU A 664 -10.77 15.28 -19.34
CA LEU A 664 -10.17 15.94 -18.18
C LEU A 664 -11.17 16.02 -17.01
N PRO A 665 -10.77 15.64 -15.79
CA PRO A 665 -11.61 15.80 -14.60
C PRO A 665 -11.90 17.27 -14.31
N ARG A 666 -13.09 17.58 -13.76
CA ARG A 666 -13.48 18.94 -13.35
C ARG A 666 -13.19 19.17 -11.85
N ASN A 667 -13.20 20.43 -11.41
CA ASN A 667 -13.08 20.81 -10.00
C ASN A 667 -11.76 20.39 -9.33
N GLN A 668 -10.66 20.44 -10.07
CA GLN A 668 -9.31 20.12 -9.59
C GLN A 668 -8.32 21.29 -9.72
N GLY A 669 -8.77 22.49 -10.12
CA GLY A 669 -7.91 23.64 -10.33
C GLY A 669 -7.37 23.73 -11.76
N THR A 670 -6.05 23.85 -11.93
CA THR A 670 -5.43 24.15 -13.23
C THR A 670 -4.70 22.96 -13.82
N HIS A 671 -5.19 22.47 -14.96
CA HIS A 671 -4.55 21.41 -15.73
C HIS A 671 -3.50 21.98 -16.68
N ILE A 672 -2.42 21.23 -16.92
CA ILE A 672 -1.40 21.56 -17.92
C ILE A 672 -1.37 20.45 -18.97
N VAL A 673 -1.61 20.81 -20.22
CA VAL A 673 -1.66 19.87 -21.35
C VAL A 673 -0.85 20.35 -22.56
N GLY A 674 -0.36 19.42 -23.37
CA GLY A 674 0.22 19.75 -24.67
C GLY A 674 -0.84 19.92 -25.77
N GLY A 675 -0.48 20.58 -26.87
CA GLY A 675 -1.33 20.72 -28.05
C GLY A 675 -0.65 21.50 -29.17
N GLN A 676 -1.45 22.09 -30.06
CA GLN A 676 -0.97 22.88 -31.19
C GLN A 676 -1.66 24.25 -31.26
N VAL A 677 -0.91 25.27 -31.66
CA VAL A 677 -1.43 26.60 -32.02
C VAL A 677 -1.05 26.96 -33.44
N TRP A 678 -1.84 27.83 -34.05
CA TRP A 678 -1.57 28.44 -35.35
C TRP A 678 -1.52 29.95 -35.21
N PHE A 679 -0.57 30.57 -35.88
CA PHE A 679 -0.48 32.01 -36.07
C PHE A 679 -0.96 32.36 -37.49
N ALA A 680 -1.35 33.61 -37.73
CA ALA A 680 -1.93 34.04 -39.01
C ALA A 680 -1.09 33.66 -40.24
N ASP A 681 0.25 33.70 -40.10
CA ASP A 681 1.20 33.49 -41.19
C ASP A 681 2.14 32.29 -40.98
N ALA A 682 1.85 31.39 -40.02
CA ALA A 682 2.71 30.25 -39.69
C ALA A 682 1.95 28.92 -39.59
N GLY A 683 2.67 27.82 -39.81
CA GLY A 683 2.17 26.46 -39.59
C GLY A 683 1.91 26.14 -38.11
N PRO A 684 1.38 24.94 -37.80
CA PRO A 684 1.15 24.52 -36.43
C PRO A 684 2.46 24.49 -35.63
N VAL A 685 2.45 25.08 -34.44
CA VAL A 685 3.55 25.03 -33.47
C VAL A 685 3.07 24.33 -32.22
N PHE A 686 3.93 23.54 -31.57
CA PHE A 686 3.62 22.95 -30.27
C PHE A 686 3.37 24.04 -29.24
N ALA A 687 2.36 23.84 -28.40
CA ALA A 687 2.07 24.73 -27.28
C ALA A 687 1.71 23.95 -26.01
N ALA A 688 2.04 24.55 -24.86
CA ALA A 688 1.54 24.13 -23.56
C ALA A 688 0.31 24.99 -23.20
N PHE A 689 -0.76 24.34 -22.75
CA PHE A 689 -2.03 24.96 -22.42
C PHE A 689 -2.26 24.87 -20.93
N VAL A 690 -2.62 26.00 -20.32
CA VAL A 690 -3.07 26.11 -18.94
C VAL A 690 -4.59 26.14 -18.97
N MET A 691 -5.23 25.06 -18.54
CA MET A 691 -6.68 24.88 -18.62
C MET A 691 -7.31 24.93 -17.23
N ASP A 692 -8.35 25.74 -17.07
CA ASP A 692 -9.12 25.81 -15.82
C ASP A 692 -10.16 24.68 -15.81
N SER A 693 -10.09 23.82 -14.80
CA SER A 693 -10.91 22.62 -14.69
C SER A 693 -12.38 22.88 -14.38
N ASP A 694 -12.68 24.04 -13.81
CA ASP A 694 -14.02 24.38 -13.33
C ASP A 694 -14.85 24.89 -14.50
N LEU A 695 -14.19 25.70 -15.33
CA LEU A 695 -14.81 26.36 -16.48
C LEU A 695 -14.63 25.57 -17.78
N GLY A 696 -13.70 24.62 -17.82
CA GLY A 696 -13.47 23.77 -18.98
C GLY A 696 -12.82 24.49 -20.17
N TRP A 697 -12.21 25.65 -19.94
CA TRP A 697 -11.64 26.53 -20.95
C TRP A 697 -10.11 26.68 -20.81
N VAL A 698 -9.48 27.12 -21.90
CA VAL A 698 -8.05 27.46 -21.92
C VAL A 698 -7.88 28.86 -21.36
N ARG A 699 -7.09 29.00 -20.30
CA ARG A 699 -6.78 30.28 -19.66
C ARG A 699 -5.58 30.96 -20.31
N GLU A 700 -4.50 30.20 -20.50
CA GLU A 700 -3.24 30.70 -21.06
C GLU A 700 -2.64 29.64 -22.01
N VAL A 701 -1.89 30.10 -23.01
CA VAL A 701 -1.23 29.25 -24.00
C VAL A 701 0.19 29.73 -24.19
N TYR A 702 1.15 28.81 -24.05
CA TYR A 702 2.58 29.11 -24.10
C TYR A 702 3.24 28.39 -25.27
N VAL A 703 4.13 29.09 -25.98
CA VAL A 703 4.98 28.51 -27.03
C VAL A 703 6.44 28.74 -26.66
N LYS A 704 7.29 27.79 -27.03
CA LYS A 704 8.73 27.87 -26.76
C LYS A 704 9.45 28.62 -27.89
N GLU A 705 9.87 29.85 -27.63
CA GLU A 705 10.63 30.70 -28.56
C GLU A 705 12.04 30.93 -28.01
N GLU A 706 13.06 30.66 -28.83
CA GLU A 706 14.47 30.77 -28.44
C GLU A 706 14.82 30.04 -27.11
N GLY A 707 14.11 28.94 -26.84
CA GLY A 707 14.30 28.14 -25.63
C GLY A 707 13.56 28.65 -24.39
N LYS A 708 12.76 29.70 -24.49
CA LYS A 708 11.94 30.26 -23.41
C LYS A 708 10.45 30.10 -23.71
N TRP A 709 9.65 29.86 -22.67
CA TRP A 709 8.20 29.81 -22.80
C TRP A 709 7.63 31.22 -22.75
N GLU A 710 6.92 31.60 -23.80
CA GLU A 710 6.27 32.90 -23.98
C GLU A 710 4.76 32.70 -24.07
N ASP A 711 3.98 33.53 -23.36
CA ASP A 711 2.52 33.53 -23.48
C ASP A 711 2.10 34.08 -24.85
N VAL A 712 1.34 33.29 -25.60
CA VAL A 712 0.89 33.60 -26.95
C VAL A 712 -0.62 33.77 -27.05
N SER A 713 -1.32 33.76 -25.92
CA SER A 713 -2.80 33.73 -25.86
C SER A 713 -3.45 34.85 -26.68
N ALA A 714 -2.84 36.05 -26.70
CA ALA A 714 -3.35 37.21 -27.42
C ALA A 714 -3.01 37.24 -28.93
N ARG A 715 -2.02 36.46 -29.38
CA ARG A 715 -1.51 36.49 -30.77
C ARG A 715 -1.82 35.24 -31.60
N MET A 716 -2.32 34.18 -30.96
CA MET A 716 -2.72 32.96 -31.67
C MET A 716 -4.02 33.15 -32.45
N ALA A 717 -4.10 32.59 -33.65
CA ALA A 717 -5.31 32.59 -34.49
C ALA A 717 -6.22 31.38 -34.19
N ARG A 718 -5.61 30.25 -33.83
CA ARG A 718 -6.32 29.00 -33.47
C ARG A 718 -5.51 28.23 -32.44
N ALA A 719 -6.20 27.53 -31.56
CA ALA A 719 -5.62 26.70 -30.50
C ALA A 719 -6.34 25.34 -30.44
N GLU A 720 -5.57 24.25 -30.37
CA GLU A 720 -6.08 22.89 -30.23
C GLU A 720 -5.30 22.12 -29.15
N PRO A 721 -5.80 22.09 -27.90
CA PRO A 721 -5.23 21.24 -26.88
C PRO A 721 -5.45 19.75 -27.23
N ASN A 722 -4.50 18.88 -26.87
CA ASN A 722 -4.60 17.43 -27.10
C ASN A 722 -5.72 16.77 -26.27
N PHE A 723 -6.27 17.48 -25.29
CA PHE A 723 -7.26 16.99 -24.33
C PHE A 723 -8.51 17.87 -24.36
N ARG A 724 -9.64 17.27 -23.99
CA ARG A 724 -10.95 17.93 -23.90
C ARG A 724 -11.59 17.60 -22.56
N PHE A 725 -12.45 18.50 -22.09
CA PHE A 725 -13.36 18.29 -20.96
C PHE A 725 -14.65 17.58 -21.37
#